data_AF-A0AAN9U2Z2-F1
#
_entry.id   AF-A0AAN9U2Z2-F1
#
_cell.length_a   1.000
_cell.length_b   1.000
_cell.length_c   1.000
_cell.angle_alpha   90.00
_cell.angle_beta   90.00
_cell.angle_gamma   90.00
#
_symmetry.space_group_name_H-M   'P 1'
#
loop_
_entity.id
_entity.type
_entity.pdbx_description
1 polymer ?
#
loop_
_entity_poly.entity_id
_entity_poly.type
_entity_poly.pdbx_seq_one_letter_code
_entity_poly.pdbx_strand_id
1 'polypeptide(L)'
;MAPATAIGKRLSDALSRDERAAKRAARHDVAGPEDNIEDNIAVVEDDVVTSEDKIEDNITVVQDDVVSVKDNIEDNIAVVQDDVVVSKDKVVVSEDNVTVPEHSIAVDASDLIEVPKMPISATSISGDGISWALNRQDLCEASPYFKSYQSGLYSRNRVAHGIYMGQFVEPRDFLYHNELVVNVGGSRVRQAGEGDQPMIRTDKTPPDLATWKNSIGMPVVVIIGSDHPQFNDLDFGRFVPRKVAKFVELGTFIVIGIWGEMVHPDRVHVPYPVFKVGLHTIRTDLLPYYKFLSGHPVDIGDDDTEIAQSPTASKDAMVPQDIQQHGQKIKCPCCGEMGLKAYANVSSFVCLRMECQMFWHTEDGKLLGQFGDDGKPLRYSGTFLKSIGTLYGKKKDLPEEIPQIFQPLRPSIDMDGEKNFGTELKLRSGFTCPRCHCCNSKRFWDRLQCRYCGFTKDAVPLPYPMKNIKEETMRFQHKGKPVDGVTVKIDESQVKKFTEVATNGSLLFVYMLTQPDGKLMGTLVVERPSEELKKAQCGADELLRKIQEEGSKMKFQRNPARHQDGPHMVLGRHYQSNWGVPYDFGQTLIPSPPFEEAPDVVLMSLAYLTDTGKRALERSQSLAREGGYSLVDGSTLMKPYKPYNELLALAYRETDAISFHDDGEDQVDGVISTASLGSPATMKIGMKPPPGSKKQPYVIAEVQLCHGDVATMCDTNLQALAVHQVKAEGVRRYAATGRTIDLNYYSDEKKAGKLNMSLEEIEASGKLPARARNFSYGVTTLGV
;
A
#
# COMPACT_ATOMS: atom_id res chain seq x y z
N MET A 1 -49.22 -37.45 39.43
CA MET A 1 -50.06 -38.58 38.96
C MET A 1 -50.66 -38.19 37.62
N ALA A 2 -50.55 -39.05 36.62
CA ALA A 2 -51.33 -39.00 35.37
C ALA A 2 -52.67 -39.77 35.60
N PRO A 3 -53.61 -39.97 34.62
CA PRO A 3 -53.51 -39.67 33.17
C PRO A 3 -54.81 -39.14 32.48
N ALA A 4 -54.67 -38.77 31.18
CA ALA A 4 -55.46 -39.08 29.95
C ALA A 4 -57.02 -39.20 29.96
N THR A 5 -57.83 -39.25 28.88
CA THR A 5 -57.77 -39.49 27.39
C THR A 5 -59.16 -39.06 26.80
N ALA A 6 -59.50 -38.95 25.50
CA ALA A 6 -58.88 -38.62 24.19
C ALA A 6 -59.95 -38.73 23.05
N ILE A 7 -59.59 -38.43 21.77
CA ILE A 7 -60.32 -38.78 20.49
C ILE A 7 -61.59 -37.94 20.15
N GLY A 8 -61.89 -37.50 18.90
CA GLY A 8 -61.13 -37.46 17.63
C GLY A 8 -61.97 -37.28 16.32
N LYS A 9 -61.30 -36.89 15.22
CA LYS A 9 -61.64 -36.99 13.76
C LYS A 9 -62.88 -36.28 13.12
N ARG A 10 -62.64 -35.48 12.06
CA ARG A 10 -62.83 -35.85 10.60
C ARG A 10 -62.37 -34.74 9.61
N LEU A 11 -62.11 -35.12 8.35
CA LEU A 11 -61.72 -34.25 7.21
C LEU A 11 -62.93 -33.96 6.28
N SER A 12 -62.90 -32.84 5.53
CA SER A 12 -62.73 -32.78 4.06
C SER A 12 -63.11 -31.42 3.44
N ASP A 13 -62.18 -30.79 2.70
CA ASP A 13 -62.27 -30.15 1.36
C ASP A 13 -63.47 -29.22 1.00
N ALA A 14 -63.31 -28.10 0.25
CA ALA A 14 -62.14 -27.39 -0.30
C ALA A 14 -62.53 -25.97 -0.82
N LEU A 15 -61.53 -25.21 -1.30
CA LEU A 15 -61.60 -23.91 -2.03
C LEU A 15 -61.88 -22.66 -1.15
N SER A 16 -61.28 -21.48 -1.37
CA SER A 16 -60.34 -21.04 -2.43
C SER A 16 -59.23 -20.10 -1.91
N ARG A 17 -58.16 -19.97 -2.71
CA ARG A 17 -57.05 -19.01 -2.56
C ARG A 17 -57.53 -17.56 -2.34
N ASP A 18 -57.14 -16.92 -1.24
CA ASP A 18 -56.06 -15.92 -1.17
C ASP A 18 -55.90 -15.39 0.29
N GLU A 19 -54.97 -14.45 0.52
CA GLU A 19 -54.83 -13.65 1.77
C GLU A 19 -54.32 -14.31 3.09
N ARG A 20 -53.37 -15.28 3.09
CA ARG A 20 -52.71 -15.66 4.38
C ARG A 20 -51.29 -16.24 4.36
N ALA A 21 -50.41 -15.73 3.49
CA ALA A 21 -48.99 -16.13 3.45
C ALA A 21 -48.01 -15.05 4.01
N ALA A 22 -48.44 -14.24 4.98
CA ALA A 22 -47.61 -13.16 5.54
C ALA A 22 -47.87 -12.88 7.04
N LYS A 23 -47.45 -13.80 7.92
CA LYS A 23 -46.96 -13.53 9.31
C LYS A 23 -46.67 -14.84 10.07
N ARG A 24 -45.47 -14.90 10.67
CA ARG A 24 -45.04 -15.86 11.71
C ARG A 24 -45.08 -17.37 11.37
N ALA A 25 -43.97 -17.85 10.82
CA ALA A 25 -43.28 -18.99 11.43
C ALA A 25 -41.83 -18.54 11.69
N ALA A 26 -41.41 -18.52 12.95
CA ALA A 26 -40.06 -18.13 13.35
C ALA A 26 -39.52 -19.16 14.35
N ARG A 27 -38.18 -19.29 14.38
CA ARG A 27 -37.36 -20.05 15.34
C ARG A 27 -37.31 -21.57 15.08
N HIS A 28 -36.17 -22.02 14.55
CA HIS A 28 -35.15 -22.68 15.37
C HIS A 28 -33.74 -22.48 14.76
N ASP A 29 -32.78 -22.16 15.63
CA ASP A 29 -31.31 -22.37 15.60
C ASP A 29 -30.55 -22.20 14.27
N VAL A 30 -29.76 -21.13 14.05
CA VAL A 30 -28.49 -20.75 14.70
C VAL A 30 -27.31 -21.67 14.35
N ALA A 31 -26.66 -21.35 13.22
CA ALA A 31 -25.21 -21.41 13.02
C ALA A 31 -24.86 -20.21 12.12
N GLY A 32 -23.99 -19.31 12.57
CA GLY A 32 -23.70 -18.05 11.87
C GLY A 32 -22.72 -18.24 10.71
N PRO A 33 -22.89 -17.57 9.56
CA PRO A 33 -21.79 -17.34 8.63
C PRO A 33 -20.86 -16.25 9.18
N GLU A 34 -19.55 -16.40 8.95
CA GLU A 34 -18.55 -15.39 9.29
C GLU A 34 -18.67 -14.18 8.33
N ASP A 35 -18.59 -12.97 8.89
CA ASP A 35 -18.77 -11.71 8.14
C ASP A 35 -17.58 -11.42 7.21
N ASN A 36 -17.68 -11.85 5.94
CA ASN A 36 -16.82 -11.37 4.86
C ASN A 36 -17.35 -10.05 4.29
N ILE A 37 -17.06 -8.94 4.96
CA ILE A 37 -17.27 -7.59 4.43
C ILE A 37 -16.01 -7.16 3.66
N GLU A 38 -16.01 -7.43 2.34
CA GLU A 38 -14.94 -6.99 1.43
C GLU A 38 -15.11 -5.50 1.04
N ASP A 39 -14.67 -4.59 1.89
CA ASP A 39 -14.55 -3.17 1.52
C ASP A 39 -13.43 -2.97 0.48
N ASN A 40 -13.79 -2.42 -0.68
CA ASN A 40 -12.89 -2.22 -1.83
C ASN A 40 -11.93 -1.02 -1.64
N ILE A 41 -10.94 -1.18 -0.75
CA ILE A 41 -9.78 -0.28 -0.70
C ILE A 41 -8.83 -0.65 -1.84
N ALA A 42 -8.72 0.25 -2.82
CA ALA A 42 -7.77 0.11 -3.92
C ALA A 42 -6.33 0.33 -3.41
N VAL A 43 -5.52 -0.71 -3.47
CA VAL A 43 -4.07 -0.53 -3.59
C VAL A 43 -3.85 0.05 -4.99
N VAL A 44 -3.23 1.24 -5.08
CA VAL A 44 -2.77 1.75 -6.37
C VAL A 44 -1.54 0.94 -6.73
N GLU A 45 -1.68 0.06 -7.72
CA GLU A 45 -0.60 -0.74 -8.27
C GLU A 45 0.23 0.13 -9.23
N ASP A 46 1.52 0.30 -8.92
CA ASP A 46 2.51 0.64 -9.95
C ASP A 46 2.87 -0.67 -10.68
N ASP A 47 2.68 -0.70 -11.99
CA ASP A 47 3.02 -1.81 -12.92
C ASP A 47 2.48 -3.22 -12.58
N VAL A 48 1.18 -3.44 -12.83
CA VAL A 48 0.64 -4.80 -13.06
C VAL A 48 -0.01 -4.89 -14.44
N VAL A 49 0.47 -5.83 -15.26
CA VAL A 49 -0.12 -6.13 -16.58
C VAL A 49 -1.24 -7.15 -16.40
N THR A 50 -2.50 -6.71 -16.47
CA THR A 50 -3.65 -7.60 -16.68
C THR A 50 -3.88 -7.82 -18.17
N SER A 51 -4.01 -9.09 -18.57
CA SER A 51 -4.13 -9.50 -19.98
C SER A 51 -5.43 -9.06 -20.65
N GLU A 52 -5.34 -8.81 -21.95
CA GLU A 52 -6.45 -8.42 -22.84
C GLU A 52 -7.55 -9.49 -22.91
N ASP A 53 -8.80 -9.06 -22.81
CA ASP A 53 -9.94 -9.74 -23.44
C ASP A 53 -10.76 -8.69 -24.21
N LYS A 54 -11.13 -9.02 -25.45
CA LYS A 54 -11.56 -8.03 -26.46
C LYS A 54 -12.98 -7.52 -26.24
N ILE A 55 -13.12 -6.23 -25.92
CA ILE A 55 -14.29 -5.41 -26.31
C ILE A 55 -13.76 -4.05 -26.79
N GLU A 56 -14.20 -3.63 -27.97
CA GLU A 56 -13.87 -2.31 -28.55
C GLU A 56 -14.65 -1.22 -27.80
N ASP A 57 -13.96 -0.26 -27.19
CA ASP A 57 -14.30 1.17 -27.32
C ASP A 57 -13.24 2.11 -26.69
N ASN A 58 -13.13 3.31 -27.26
CA ASN A 58 -12.05 4.29 -27.09
C ASN A 58 -11.62 4.62 -25.64
N ILE A 59 -10.34 4.41 -25.32
CA ILE A 59 -9.66 4.96 -24.13
C ILE A 59 -8.50 5.85 -24.55
N THR A 60 -8.54 7.12 -24.17
CA THR A 60 -7.42 8.06 -24.33
C THR A 60 -6.48 7.95 -23.13
N VAL A 61 -5.31 7.34 -23.33
CA VAL A 61 -4.24 7.29 -22.32
C VAL A 61 -3.39 8.55 -22.42
N VAL A 62 -3.21 9.27 -21.31
CA VAL A 62 -2.22 10.34 -21.19
C VAL A 62 -0.94 9.75 -20.61
N GLN A 63 0.12 9.70 -21.41
CA GLN A 63 1.47 9.37 -20.97
C GLN A 63 2.14 10.61 -20.39
N ASP A 64 2.80 10.47 -19.24
CA ASP A 64 3.83 11.39 -18.76
C ASP A 64 4.90 10.54 -18.04
N ASP A 65 6.04 10.30 -18.71
CA ASP A 65 7.36 10.08 -18.10
C ASP A 65 8.43 9.83 -19.19
N VAL A 66 9.05 10.92 -19.67
CA VAL A 66 10.27 10.87 -20.49
C VAL A 66 11.33 11.75 -19.84
N VAL A 67 12.17 11.13 -19.01
CA VAL A 67 13.43 11.73 -18.58
C VAL A 67 14.42 11.57 -19.73
N SER A 68 14.74 12.68 -20.41
CA SER A 68 15.67 12.66 -21.55
C SER A 68 17.13 12.74 -21.06
N VAL A 69 17.83 11.62 -21.15
CA VAL A 69 19.30 11.62 -21.13
C VAL A 69 19.79 12.00 -22.52
N LYS A 70 20.47 13.13 -22.64
CA LYS A 70 21.20 13.50 -23.85
C LYS A 70 22.56 12.79 -23.85
N ASP A 71 22.88 12.11 -24.95
CA ASP A 71 24.24 12.16 -25.46
C ASP A 71 24.31 11.97 -26.98
N ASN A 72 25.35 12.58 -27.53
CA ASN A 72 25.60 12.96 -28.93
C ASN A 72 25.52 11.87 -30.02
N ILE A 73 25.18 12.27 -31.26
CA ILE A 73 25.99 12.07 -32.48
C ILE A 73 25.45 12.95 -33.67
N GLU A 74 26.34 13.84 -34.12
CA GLU A 74 26.63 14.42 -35.46
C GLU A 74 25.56 14.66 -36.58
N ASP A 75 25.65 15.88 -37.12
CA ASP A 75 25.57 16.32 -38.53
C ASP A 75 24.30 16.15 -39.40
N ASN A 76 23.59 17.26 -39.69
CA ASN A 76 23.90 18.10 -40.89
C ASN A 76 23.01 19.36 -41.06
N ILE A 77 23.66 20.53 -40.98
CA ILE A 77 23.49 21.77 -41.79
C ILE A 77 22.12 22.07 -42.47
N ALA A 78 21.50 23.18 -42.04
CA ALA A 78 20.99 24.23 -42.95
C ALA A 78 20.97 25.60 -42.24
N VAL A 79 21.65 26.60 -42.82
CA VAL A 79 21.81 27.96 -42.26
C VAL A 79 20.82 28.93 -42.90
N VAL A 80 20.18 29.79 -42.10
CA VAL A 80 19.91 31.19 -42.47
C VAL A 80 20.18 32.08 -41.25
N GLN A 81 20.96 33.13 -41.45
CA GLN A 81 21.34 34.11 -40.42
C GLN A 81 20.28 35.20 -40.27
N ASP A 82 20.25 35.87 -39.12
CA ASP A 82 20.18 37.34 -39.09
C ASP A 82 20.93 37.84 -37.85
N ASP A 83 22.03 38.55 -38.09
CA ASP A 83 22.95 39.07 -37.07
C ASP A 83 22.62 40.51 -36.68
N VAL A 84 22.48 40.80 -35.38
CA VAL A 84 22.75 42.15 -34.84
C VAL A 84 23.54 42.04 -33.54
N VAL A 85 24.81 42.44 -33.60
CA VAL A 85 25.73 42.54 -32.46
C VAL A 85 25.98 44.01 -32.12
N VAL A 86 25.76 44.42 -30.86
CA VAL A 86 26.53 45.51 -30.22
C VAL A 86 26.78 45.17 -28.75
N SER A 87 27.98 45.51 -28.27
CA SER A 87 28.54 45.16 -26.96
C SER A 87 28.44 46.26 -25.89
N LYS A 88 28.45 45.80 -24.63
CA LYS A 88 28.85 46.46 -23.36
C LYS A 88 29.27 47.95 -23.40
N ASP A 89 28.69 48.76 -22.50
CA ASP A 89 29.46 49.29 -21.35
C ASP A 89 28.59 49.78 -20.15
N LYS A 90 29.26 50.06 -19.01
CA LYS A 90 28.77 50.25 -17.62
C LYS A 90 27.90 51.50 -17.33
N VAL A 91 27.11 51.45 -16.24
CA VAL A 91 27.11 52.38 -15.05
C VAL A 91 26.60 51.61 -13.79
N VAL A 92 26.94 52.08 -12.58
CA VAL A 92 26.88 51.42 -11.25
C VAL A 92 25.90 52.13 -10.29
N VAL A 93 25.72 51.60 -9.06
CA VAL A 93 25.15 52.20 -7.80
C VAL A 93 23.68 51.79 -7.52
N SER A 94 23.27 51.35 -6.32
CA SER A 94 23.94 51.14 -5.00
C SER A 94 23.48 49.86 -4.30
N GLU A 95 24.34 49.30 -3.44
CA GLU A 95 23.94 48.34 -2.40
C GLU A 95 23.33 49.09 -1.21
N ASP A 96 22.18 48.63 -0.71
CA ASP A 96 21.68 48.97 0.62
C ASP A 96 21.30 47.68 1.36
N ASN A 97 21.68 47.61 2.64
CA ASN A 97 21.77 46.36 3.39
C ASN A 97 20.39 45.76 3.73
N VAL A 98 20.13 44.55 3.26
CA VAL A 98 19.14 43.63 3.87
C VAL A 98 19.86 42.35 4.28
N THR A 99 20.30 42.30 5.53
CA THR A 99 20.83 41.09 6.16
C THR A 99 19.68 40.10 6.38
N VAL A 100 19.49 39.20 5.41
CA VAL A 100 18.72 37.96 5.65
C VAL A 100 19.59 37.07 6.54
N PRO A 101 19.07 36.49 7.65
CA PRO A 101 19.86 35.57 8.44
C PRO A 101 20.10 34.29 7.65
N GLU A 102 21.33 34.08 7.19
CA GLU A 102 21.81 32.75 6.81
C GLU A 102 21.87 31.90 8.08
N HIS A 103 20.77 31.23 8.41
CA HIS A 103 20.86 29.97 9.14
C HIS A 103 21.50 28.94 8.22
N SER A 104 22.82 29.00 8.18
CA SER A 104 23.69 27.91 7.78
C SER A 104 23.35 26.71 8.66
N ILE A 105 22.54 25.81 8.13
CA ILE A 105 22.28 24.51 8.76
C ILE A 105 23.58 23.72 8.61
N ALA A 106 24.42 23.83 9.63
CA ALA A 106 25.53 22.91 9.79
C ALA A 106 24.97 21.49 9.79
N VAL A 107 25.50 20.62 8.93
CA VAL A 107 25.21 19.19 8.99
C VAL A 107 25.90 18.69 10.25
N ASP A 108 25.13 18.57 11.34
CA ASP A 108 25.69 18.17 12.62
C ASP A 108 26.18 16.72 12.53
N ALA A 109 27.44 16.49 12.87
CA ALA A 109 28.07 15.17 12.81
C ALA A 109 27.39 14.17 13.79
N SER A 110 26.59 14.67 14.74
CA SER A 110 25.74 13.87 15.63
C SER A 110 24.68 13.03 14.92
N ASP A 111 24.37 13.31 13.65
CA ASP A 111 23.28 12.66 12.93
C ASP A 111 23.67 11.29 12.32
N LEU A 112 24.97 10.98 12.32
CA LEU A 112 25.54 9.68 11.95
C LEU A 112 25.42 8.69 13.10
N ILE A 113 24.38 7.84 13.04
CA ILE A 113 24.24 6.72 13.98
C ILE A 113 25.22 5.62 13.58
N GLU A 114 26.16 5.27 14.46
CA GLU A 114 27.04 4.11 14.26
C GLU A 114 26.20 2.82 14.12
N VAL A 115 26.21 2.26 12.92
CA VAL A 115 25.57 0.97 12.63
C VAL A 115 26.57 -0.16 12.96
N PRO A 116 26.20 -1.15 13.79
CA PRO A 116 27.05 -2.30 14.07
C PRO A 116 27.31 -3.13 12.80
N LYS A 117 28.50 -3.00 12.22
CA LYS A 117 28.87 -3.74 11.01
C LYS A 117 28.86 -5.26 11.26
N MET A 118 28.24 -5.99 10.34
CA MET A 118 28.34 -7.44 10.23
C MET A 118 29.59 -7.83 9.42
N PRO A 119 30.17 -9.03 9.66
CA PRO A 119 31.21 -9.56 8.78
C PRO A 119 30.70 -9.73 7.35
N ILE A 120 31.57 -9.45 6.37
CA ILE A 120 31.32 -9.78 4.97
C ILE A 120 31.13 -11.30 4.83
N SER A 121 30.14 -11.71 4.04
CA SER A 121 29.74 -13.10 3.81
C SER A 121 29.33 -13.33 2.35
N ALA A 122 28.95 -14.56 1.98
CA ALA A 122 28.51 -14.90 0.63
C ALA A 122 27.35 -14.03 0.12
N THR A 123 26.50 -13.55 1.05
CA THR A 123 25.24 -12.85 0.75
C THR A 123 25.12 -11.44 1.36
N SER A 124 25.98 -11.04 2.30
CA SER A 124 26.10 -9.67 2.82
C SER A 124 27.50 -9.13 2.51
N ILE A 125 27.59 -8.23 1.54
CA ILE A 125 28.87 -7.92 0.87
C ILE A 125 29.48 -6.60 1.34
N SER A 126 28.67 -5.62 1.72
CA SER A 126 29.18 -4.38 2.34
C SER A 126 29.40 -4.51 3.85
N GLY A 127 28.79 -5.51 4.49
CA GLY A 127 28.82 -5.69 5.94
C GLY A 127 27.96 -4.69 6.71
N ASP A 128 27.09 -3.91 6.04
CA ASP A 128 26.25 -2.91 6.71
C ASP A 128 25.08 -3.53 7.50
N GLY A 129 24.78 -4.81 7.27
CA GLY A 129 23.80 -5.57 8.02
C GLY A 129 22.94 -6.47 7.14
N ILE A 130 21.98 -7.13 7.78
CA ILE A 130 20.92 -7.91 7.16
C ILE A 130 19.59 -7.46 7.77
N SER A 131 18.60 -7.23 6.92
CA SER A 131 17.29 -6.73 7.32
C SER A 131 16.29 -7.84 7.61
N TRP A 132 15.30 -7.54 8.43
CA TRP A 132 14.18 -8.45 8.70
C TRP A 132 12.93 -7.64 9.05
N ALA A 133 11.74 -8.22 8.96
CA ALA A 133 10.49 -7.52 9.24
C ALA A 133 9.51 -8.36 10.06
N LEU A 134 8.63 -7.67 10.77
CA LEU A 134 7.52 -8.22 11.55
C LEU A 134 6.25 -8.40 10.71
N ASN A 135 6.07 -7.57 9.68
CA ASN A 135 4.99 -7.70 8.69
C ASN A 135 5.50 -7.30 7.29
N ARG A 136 4.66 -7.53 6.28
CA ARG A 136 4.99 -7.27 4.88
C ARG A 136 4.94 -5.79 4.48
N GLN A 137 4.12 -4.97 5.13
CA GLN A 137 4.07 -3.51 4.88
C GLN A 137 5.39 -2.85 5.27
N ASP A 138 5.90 -3.16 6.48
CA ASP A 138 7.17 -2.68 7.01
C ASP A 138 8.32 -3.04 6.06
N LEU A 139 8.34 -4.29 5.59
CA LEU A 139 9.30 -4.79 4.59
C LEU A 139 9.24 -4.00 3.28
N CYS A 140 8.04 -3.87 2.69
CA CYS A 140 7.88 -3.29 1.36
C CYS A 140 8.02 -1.77 1.33
N GLU A 141 7.77 -1.06 2.43
CA GLU A 141 8.05 0.37 2.51
C GLU A 141 9.54 0.65 2.78
N ALA A 142 10.21 -0.14 3.61
CA ALA A 142 11.63 0.05 3.91
C ALA A 142 12.56 -0.44 2.79
N SER A 143 12.14 -1.44 2.00
CA SER A 143 12.98 -2.06 0.97
C SER A 143 12.96 -1.30 -0.37
N PRO A 144 14.12 -0.91 -0.92
CA PRO A 144 14.21 -0.44 -2.29
C PRO A 144 14.03 -1.57 -3.33
N TYR A 145 14.32 -2.83 -2.97
CA TYR A 145 14.38 -3.98 -3.88
C TYR A 145 13.24 -5.00 -3.72
N PHE A 146 12.26 -4.76 -2.84
CA PHE A 146 11.09 -5.63 -2.72
C PHE A 146 9.84 -4.85 -2.30
N LYS A 147 9.09 -4.29 -3.26
CA LYS A 147 7.86 -3.53 -3.00
C LYS A 147 6.57 -4.30 -3.33
N SER A 148 6.63 -5.63 -3.31
CA SER A 148 5.51 -6.50 -3.67
C SER A 148 4.71 -6.92 -2.43
N TYR A 149 3.62 -6.19 -2.15
CA TYR A 149 2.75 -6.40 -0.98
C TYR A 149 1.94 -7.69 -1.04
N GLN A 150 1.79 -8.31 -2.23
CA GLN A 150 0.99 -9.53 -2.43
C GLN A 150 1.76 -10.64 -3.18
N SER A 151 2.48 -10.34 -4.28
CA SER A 151 3.19 -11.35 -5.08
C SER A 151 4.57 -11.76 -4.53
N GLY A 152 4.98 -13.01 -4.74
CA GLY A 152 6.30 -13.53 -4.35
C GLY A 152 7.47 -12.91 -5.13
N LEU A 153 7.20 -12.20 -6.23
CA LEU A 153 8.19 -11.51 -7.05
C LEU A 153 7.99 -10.00 -6.98
N TYR A 154 9.10 -9.25 -6.91
CA TYR A 154 9.15 -7.84 -7.25
C TYR A 154 10.04 -7.64 -8.49
N SER A 155 9.49 -7.00 -9.51
CA SER A 155 10.18 -6.75 -10.78
C SER A 155 9.85 -5.35 -11.32
N ARG A 156 10.75 -4.80 -12.13
CA ARG A 156 10.60 -3.54 -12.85
C ARG A 156 11.21 -3.71 -14.23
N ASN A 157 10.63 -3.11 -15.27
CA ASN A 157 11.12 -3.22 -16.66
C ASN A 157 11.31 -4.68 -17.13
N ARG A 158 10.49 -5.61 -16.64
CA ARG A 158 10.61 -7.07 -16.84
C ARG A 158 11.95 -7.67 -16.40
N VAL A 159 12.53 -7.15 -15.31
CA VAL A 159 13.69 -7.71 -14.60
C VAL A 159 13.35 -7.87 -13.10
N ALA A 160 13.72 -9.00 -12.50
CA ALA A 160 13.54 -9.29 -11.09
C ALA A 160 14.53 -8.49 -10.23
N HIS A 161 14.04 -7.86 -9.17
CA HIS A 161 14.86 -7.12 -8.21
C HIS A 161 14.87 -7.78 -6.82
N GLY A 162 13.76 -8.43 -6.43
CA GLY A 162 13.70 -9.20 -5.19
C GLY A 162 12.63 -10.29 -5.21
N ILE A 163 12.83 -11.32 -4.40
CA ILE A 163 11.89 -12.43 -4.20
C ILE A 163 11.58 -12.69 -2.74
N TYR A 164 10.36 -13.18 -2.51
CA TYR A 164 9.86 -13.69 -1.25
C TYR A 164 9.55 -15.18 -1.38
N MET A 165 10.22 -15.98 -0.56
CA MET A 165 10.03 -17.42 -0.44
C MET A 165 9.19 -17.72 0.80
N GLY A 166 7.93 -18.12 0.60
CA GLY A 166 6.99 -18.46 1.67
C GLY A 166 6.46 -19.88 1.56
N GLN A 167 5.20 -20.10 1.95
CA GLN A 167 4.57 -21.43 2.06
C GLN A 167 4.45 -22.27 0.76
N PHE A 168 4.50 -21.67 -0.43
CA PHE A 168 4.22 -22.35 -1.71
C PHE A 168 5.48 -22.94 -2.38
N VAL A 169 6.13 -23.84 -1.67
CA VAL A 169 7.33 -24.57 -2.11
C VAL A 169 6.95 -25.76 -3.01
N GLU A 170 7.69 -25.97 -4.11
CA GLU A 170 7.52 -27.13 -4.99
C GLU A 170 8.56 -28.23 -4.69
N PRO A 171 8.28 -29.51 -5.02
CA PRO A 171 9.28 -30.58 -4.93
C PRO A 171 10.60 -30.19 -5.61
N ARG A 172 11.74 -30.37 -4.91
CA ARG A 172 13.09 -29.95 -5.30
C ARG A 172 13.36 -28.44 -5.33
N ASP A 173 12.48 -27.59 -4.79
CA ASP A 173 12.94 -26.29 -4.29
C ASP A 173 13.78 -26.53 -3.02
N PHE A 174 14.91 -25.84 -2.88
CA PHE A 174 15.77 -25.95 -1.70
C PHE A 174 16.70 -24.74 -1.58
N LEU A 175 17.04 -24.41 -0.34
CA LEU A 175 18.20 -23.59 0.01
C LEU A 175 19.31 -24.49 0.57
N TYR A 176 20.55 -24.35 0.11
CA TYR A 176 21.72 -25.01 0.72
C TYR A 176 23.03 -24.28 0.41
N HIS A 177 23.75 -23.85 1.46
CA HIS A 177 25.00 -23.08 1.34
C HIS A 177 24.88 -21.92 0.32
N ASN A 178 25.63 -22.00 -0.77
CA ASN A 178 25.73 -20.95 -1.78
C ASN A 178 24.73 -21.13 -2.93
N GLU A 179 23.89 -22.17 -2.88
CA GLU A 179 22.96 -22.57 -3.94
C GLU A 179 21.51 -22.50 -3.45
N LEU A 180 20.64 -22.03 -4.34
CA LEU A 180 19.21 -21.88 -4.09
C LEU A 180 18.45 -22.24 -5.37
N VAL A 181 17.47 -23.14 -5.26
CA VAL A 181 16.52 -23.44 -6.34
C VAL A 181 15.10 -23.11 -5.86
N VAL A 182 14.39 -22.31 -6.65
CA VAL A 182 13.00 -21.88 -6.37
C VAL A 182 12.10 -22.10 -7.58
N ASN A 183 10.79 -22.20 -7.35
CA ASN A 183 9.80 -22.23 -8.41
C ASN A 183 9.40 -20.80 -8.87
N VAL A 184 9.12 -20.64 -10.17
CA VAL A 184 8.48 -19.42 -10.69
C VAL A 184 7.04 -19.36 -10.17
N GLY A 185 6.66 -18.25 -9.51
CA GLY A 185 5.33 -18.07 -8.92
C GLY A 185 4.18 -17.96 -9.93
N GLY A 186 3.01 -17.53 -9.46
CA GLY A 186 1.82 -17.28 -10.29
C GLY A 186 1.02 -18.52 -10.70
N SER A 187 -0.13 -18.28 -11.34
CA SER A 187 -1.00 -19.31 -11.97
C SER A 187 -1.37 -20.49 -11.04
N ARG A 188 -1.83 -20.21 -9.82
CA ARG A 188 -2.28 -21.24 -8.85
C ARG A 188 -3.77 -21.10 -8.51
N VAL A 189 -4.47 -22.23 -8.40
CA VAL A 189 -5.84 -22.34 -7.86
C VAL A 189 -5.91 -23.48 -6.84
N ARG A 190 -6.90 -23.45 -5.95
CA ARG A 190 -7.14 -24.55 -5.02
C ARG A 190 -7.72 -25.75 -5.78
N GLN A 191 -7.16 -26.95 -5.57
CA GLN A 191 -7.70 -28.19 -6.13
C GLN A 191 -9.13 -28.42 -5.64
N ALA A 192 -10.01 -28.93 -6.50
CA ALA A 192 -11.38 -29.24 -6.13
C ALA A 192 -11.45 -30.42 -5.15
N GLY A 193 -12.23 -30.29 -4.09
CA GLY A 193 -12.44 -31.32 -3.06
C GLY A 193 -12.92 -30.72 -1.74
N GLU A 194 -13.30 -31.57 -0.78
CA GLU A 194 -13.69 -31.14 0.56
C GLU A 194 -12.46 -30.91 1.46
N GLY A 195 -12.57 -29.98 2.42
CA GLY A 195 -11.50 -29.65 3.37
C GLY A 195 -10.34 -28.85 2.76
N ASP A 196 -9.20 -28.84 3.46
CA ASP A 196 -8.01 -28.09 3.03
C ASP A 196 -7.28 -28.83 1.90
N GLN A 197 -7.60 -28.43 0.66
CA GLN A 197 -7.05 -28.95 -0.60
C GLN A 197 -5.80 -28.18 -1.06
N PRO A 198 -4.80 -28.82 -1.69
CA PRO A 198 -3.57 -28.15 -2.12
C PRO A 198 -3.80 -27.13 -3.24
N MET A 199 -2.88 -26.17 -3.37
CA MET A 199 -2.83 -25.24 -4.50
C MET A 199 -2.10 -25.88 -5.69
N ILE A 200 -2.81 -26.06 -6.79
CA ILE A 200 -2.31 -26.62 -8.07
C ILE A 200 -2.15 -25.52 -9.11
N ARG A 201 -1.42 -25.78 -10.20
CA ARG A 201 -1.26 -24.81 -11.29
C ARG A 201 -2.37 -24.88 -12.33
N THR A 202 -2.82 -23.71 -12.78
CA THR A 202 -3.73 -23.55 -13.94
C THR A 202 -2.97 -23.60 -15.26
N ASP A 203 -1.86 -22.86 -15.32
CA ASP A 203 -1.14 -22.61 -16.56
C ASP A 203 0.19 -23.34 -16.59
N LYS A 204 0.51 -23.93 -17.75
CA LYS A 204 1.82 -24.55 -18.00
C LYS A 204 2.95 -23.50 -18.03
N THR A 205 2.62 -22.26 -18.38
CA THR A 205 3.58 -21.17 -18.55
C THR A 205 3.16 -20.01 -17.65
N PRO A 206 3.82 -19.78 -16.51
CA PRO A 206 3.49 -18.68 -15.62
C PRO A 206 3.80 -17.31 -16.27
N PRO A 207 3.06 -16.24 -15.94
CA PRO A 207 3.24 -14.91 -16.54
C PRO A 207 4.65 -14.35 -16.31
N ASP A 208 5.22 -14.58 -15.12
CA ASP A 208 6.54 -14.06 -14.72
C ASP A 208 7.73 -14.75 -15.43
N LEU A 209 7.51 -15.79 -16.24
CA LEU A 209 8.59 -16.54 -16.88
C LEU A 209 9.48 -15.66 -17.77
N ALA A 210 8.90 -14.68 -18.47
CA ALA A 210 9.66 -13.75 -19.30
C ALA A 210 10.59 -12.86 -18.46
N THR A 211 10.07 -12.34 -17.33
CA THR A 211 10.82 -11.55 -16.36
C THR A 211 12.02 -12.33 -15.83
N TRP A 212 11.82 -13.58 -15.44
CA TRP A 212 12.91 -14.44 -15.01
C TRP A 212 13.96 -14.67 -16.11
N LYS A 213 13.54 -14.98 -17.35
CA LYS A 213 14.45 -15.19 -18.49
C LYS A 213 15.34 -13.97 -18.77
N ASN A 214 14.81 -12.76 -18.63
CA ASN A 214 15.58 -11.51 -18.76
C ASN A 214 16.59 -11.30 -17.60
N SER A 215 16.24 -11.82 -16.42
CA SER A 215 16.98 -11.65 -15.17
C SER A 215 18.19 -12.57 -15.04
N ILE A 216 18.39 -13.53 -15.95
CA ILE A 216 19.59 -14.37 -15.96
C ILE A 216 20.85 -13.48 -16.02
N GLY A 217 21.81 -13.75 -15.14
CA GLY A 217 23.03 -12.96 -14.91
C GLY A 217 22.83 -11.70 -14.05
N MET A 218 21.62 -11.39 -13.58
CA MET A 218 21.37 -10.23 -12.71
C MET A 218 21.38 -10.63 -11.22
N PRO A 219 21.74 -9.70 -10.32
CA PRO A 219 21.51 -9.87 -8.89
C PRO A 219 20.02 -9.69 -8.52
N VAL A 220 19.56 -10.44 -7.52
CA VAL A 220 18.22 -10.40 -6.95
C VAL A 220 18.32 -10.57 -5.43
N VAL A 221 17.57 -9.76 -4.68
CA VAL A 221 17.49 -9.84 -3.22
C VAL A 221 16.56 -10.99 -2.84
N VAL A 222 17.00 -11.86 -1.93
CA VAL A 222 16.21 -13.02 -1.48
C VAL A 222 15.72 -12.81 -0.05
N ILE A 223 14.42 -12.99 0.16
CA ILE A 223 13.74 -12.91 1.46
C ILE A 223 13.06 -14.25 1.74
N ILE A 224 13.24 -14.81 2.93
CA ILE A 224 12.52 -15.98 3.41
C ILE A 224 11.45 -15.59 4.44
N GLY A 225 10.26 -16.16 4.31
CA GLY A 225 9.15 -16.00 5.24
C GLY A 225 9.11 -17.06 6.33
N SER A 226 8.54 -16.74 7.49
CA SER A 226 8.36 -17.70 8.60
C SER A 226 7.34 -18.82 8.31
N ASP A 227 6.63 -18.70 7.20
CA ASP A 227 5.72 -19.68 6.58
C ASP A 227 6.46 -20.66 5.64
N HIS A 228 7.72 -20.40 5.29
CA HIS A 228 8.53 -21.31 4.49
C HIS A 228 8.95 -22.54 5.32
N PRO A 229 8.80 -23.78 4.82
CA PRO A 229 9.14 -25.01 5.54
C PRO A 229 10.55 -24.99 6.17
N GLN A 230 11.57 -24.61 5.39
CA GLN A 230 12.96 -24.56 5.85
C GLN A 230 13.29 -23.39 6.80
N PHE A 231 12.38 -22.45 7.07
CA PHE A 231 12.69 -21.28 7.91
C PHE A 231 13.14 -21.68 9.33
N ASN A 232 12.58 -22.78 9.85
CA ASN A 232 12.91 -23.26 11.18
C ASN A 232 14.23 -24.06 11.25
N ASP A 233 14.76 -24.46 10.10
CA ASP A 233 16.05 -25.16 9.99
C ASP A 233 17.22 -24.17 9.95
N LEU A 234 16.94 -22.86 9.85
CA LEU A 234 17.94 -21.81 9.77
C LEU A 234 18.25 -21.17 11.13
N ASP A 235 19.55 -20.97 11.38
CA ASP A 235 20.11 -20.07 12.37
C ASP A 235 20.53 -18.78 11.67
N PHE A 236 19.83 -17.68 11.98
CA PHE A 236 20.14 -16.33 11.52
C PHE A 236 21.11 -15.59 12.47
N GLY A 237 21.62 -16.28 13.50
CA GLY A 237 22.49 -15.73 14.52
C GLY A 237 21.80 -14.70 15.41
N ARG A 238 22.60 -13.95 16.18
CA ARG A 238 22.12 -12.98 17.17
C ARG A 238 21.45 -11.72 16.60
N PHE A 239 21.53 -11.50 15.28
CA PHE A 239 21.09 -10.26 14.65
C PHE A 239 19.61 -10.25 14.27
N VAL A 240 19.00 -11.44 14.12
CA VAL A 240 17.58 -11.60 13.75
C VAL A 240 16.83 -12.30 14.88
N PRO A 241 15.81 -11.66 15.50
CA PRO A 241 15.06 -12.25 16.60
C PRO A 241 14.03 -13.26 16.08
N ARG A 242 14.48 -14.49 15.83
CA ARG A 242 13.71 -15.58 15.18
C ARG A 242 12.31 -15.82 15.75
N LYS A 243 12.05 -15.55 17.04
CA LYS A 243 10.71 -15.71 17.65
C LYS A 243 9.66 -14.73 17.12
N VAL A 244 10.07 -13.57 16.60
CA VAL A 244 9.15 -12.52 16.13
C VAL A 244 9.32 -12.20 14.65
N ALA A 245 10.52 -12.36 14.08
CA ALA A 245 10.77 -12.11 12.66
C ALA A 245 9.86 -12.98 11.77
N LYS A 246 9.16 -12.33 10.84
CA LYS A 246 8.26 -12.97 9.87
C LYS A 246 8.82 -12.99 8.45
N PHE A 247 9.71 -12.06 8.15
CA PHE A 247 10.42 -11.95 6.88
C PHE A 247 11.89 -11.68 7.20
N VAL A 248 12.82 -12.41 6.57
CA VAL A 248 14.26 -12.28 6.81
C VAL A 248 14.99 -12.23 5.48
N GLU A 249 15.82 -11.21 5.27
CA GLU A 249 16.71 -11.12 4.11
C GLU A 249 17.79 -12.22 4.20
N LEU A 250 17.85 -13.12 3.23
CA LEU A 250 18.98 -14.04 3.07
C LEU A 250 20.18 -13.35 2.42
N GLY A 251 19.95 -12.19 1.79
CA GLY A 251 20.90 -11.36 1.08
C GLY A 251 20.78 -11.55 -0.44
N THR A 252 21.86 -11.29 -1.18
CA THR A 252 21.77 -11.09 -2.63
C THR A 252 22.44 -12.20 -3.43
N PHE A 253 21.69 -12.71 -4.41
CA PHE A 253 22.05 -13.87 -5.24
C PHE A 253 22.02 -13.48 -6.72
N ILE A 254 22.75 -14.20 -7.56
CA ILE A 254 22.73 -14.08 -9.02
C ILE A 254 21.83 -15.16 -9.60
N VAL A 255 20.95 -14.80 -10.53
CA VAL A 255 20.13 -15.77 -11.28
C VAL A 255 21.02 -16.49 -12.32
N ILE A 256 21.30 -17.78 -12.11
CA ILE A 256 22.24 -18.55 -12.95
C ILE A 256 21.55 -19.28 -14.12
N GLY A 257 20.27 -19.59 -14.03
CA GLY A 257 19.52 -20.25 -15.11
C GLY A 257 18.10 -20.66 -14.75
N ILE A 258 17.35 -21.12 -15.75
CA ILE A 258 15.93 -21.47 -15.65
C ILE A 258 15.67 -22.71 -16.50
N TRP A 259 14.90 -23.66 -15.97
CA TRP A 259 14.54 -24.89 -16.68
C TRP A 259 13.13 -25.35 -16.29
N GLY A 260 12.52 -26.21 -17.11
CA GLY A 260 11.23 -26.81 -16.83
C GLY A 260 11.36 -28.16 -16.13
N GLU A 261 10.40 -28.50 -15.28
CA GLU A 261 10.29 -29.80 -14.61
C GLU A 261 8.84 -30.26 -14.50
N MET A 262 8.60 -31.56 -14.29
CA MET A 262 7.32 -32.05 -13.76
C MET A 262 7.45 -32.30 -12.26
N VAL A 263 6.48 -31.79 -11.51
CA VAL A 263 6.36 -32.03 -10.07
C VAL A 263 5.08 -32.80 -9.79
N HIS A 264 5.12 -33.63 -8.75
CA HIS A 264 3.94 -34.25 -8.17
C HIS A 264 3.99 -34.04 -6.65
N PRO A 265 3.50 -32.90 -6.15
CA PRO A 265 3.45 -32.63 -4.72
C PRO A 265 2.46 -33.56 -4.01
N ASP A 266 2.64 -33.74 -2.70
CA ASP A 266 1.72 -34.54 -1.89
C ASP A 266 0.27 -34.03 -1.98
N ARG A 267 -0.68 -34.98 -1.98
CA ARG A 267 -2.14 -34.73 -2.07
C ARG A 267 -2.63 -34.13 -3.40
N VAL A 268 -1.73 -33.84 -4.36
CA VAL A 268 -2.11 -33.47 -5.73
C VAL A 268 -2.45 -34.71 -6.55
N HIS A 269 -3.52 -34.67 -7.33
CA HIS A 269 -3.97 -35.83 -8.12
C HIS A 269 -3.16 -36.11 -9.40
N VAL A 270 -2.69 -35.06 -10.07
CA VAL A 270 -2.03 -35.17 -11.39
C VAL A 270 -0.73 -34.36 -11.38
N PRO A 271 0.41 -34.93 -11.81
CA PRO A 271 1.65 -34.18 -11.99
C PRO A 271 1.45 -32.99 -12.93
N TYR A 272 2.07 -31.86 -12.62
CA TYR A 272 2.01 -30.65 -13.46
C TYR A 272 3.41 -30.07 -13.71
N PRO A 273 3.59 -29.32 -14.82
CA PRO A 273 4.87 -28.71 -15.10
C PRO A 273 5.08 -27.43 -14.28
N VAL A 274 6.34 -27.16 -13.95
CA VAL A 274 6.82 -25.93 -13.30
C VAL A 274 8.09 -25.44 -13.98
N PHE A 275 8.36 -24.15 -13.83
CA PHE A 275 9.69 -23.61 -14.10
C PHE A 275 10.45 -23.45 -12.79
N LYS A 276 11.68 -23.96 -12.76
CA LYS A 276 12.66 -23.79 -11.70
C LYS A 276 13.62 -22.67 -12.08
N VAL A 277 14.06 -21.91 -11.08
CA VAL A 277 15.10 -20.90 -11.18
C VAL A 277 16.25 -21.31 -10.28
N GLY A 278 17.44 -21.40 -10.85
CA GLY A 278 18.68 -21.56 -10.09
C GLY A 278 19.25 -20.19 -9.73
N LEU A 279 19.64 -20.03 -8.48
CA LEU A 279 20.29 -18.87 -7.92
C LEU A 279 21.59 -19.29 -7.20
N HIS A 280 22.60 -18.43 -7.25
CA HIS A 280 23.88 -18.65 -6.59
C HIS A 280 24.37 -17.38 -5.90
N THR A 281 25.03 -17.48 -4.75
CA THR A 281 25.55 -16.31 -4.01
C THR A 281 26.64 -15.57 -4.80
N ILE A 282 26.76 -14.25 -4.60
CA ILE A 282 27.76 -13.45 -5.35
C ILE A 282 29.20 -13.80 -4.93
N ARG A 283 29.45 -14.07 -3.64
CA ARG A 283 30.79 -14.39 -3.11
C ARG A 283 30.90 -15.88 -2.76
N THR A 284 31.27 -16.67 -3.77
CA THR A 284 31.32 -18.14 -3.72
C THR A 284 32.46 -18.70 -2.87
N ASP A 285 33.46 -17.85 -2.58
CA ASP A 285 34.61 -18.12 -1.70
C ASP A 285 34.29 -17.99 -0.21
N LEU A 286 33.10 -17.49 0.13
CA LEU A 286 32.61 -17.31 1.49
C LEU A 286 31.41 -18.22 1.76
N LEU A 287 31.07 -18.35 3.05
CA LEU A 287 29.80 -18.93 3.49
C LEU A 287 28.73 -17.84 3.67
N PRO A 288 27.43 -18.16 3.58
CA PRO A 288 26.37 -17.23 3.95
C PRO A 288 26.43 -16.86 5.44
N TYR A 289 25.77 -15.77 5.82
CA TYR A 289 25.73 -15.35 7.23
C TYR A 289 24.89 -16.31 8.11
N TYR A 290 23.92 -17.00 7.50
CA TYR A 290 23.03 -17.97 8.15
C TYR A 290 23.60 -19.40 8.08
N LYS A 291 23.16 -20.26 8.98
CA LYS A 291 23.58 -21.68 9.06
C LYS A 291 22.38 -22.61 9.15
N PHE A 292 22.54 -23.86 8.74
CA PHE A 292 21.55 -24.90 9.01
C PHE A 292 21.77 -25.50 10.41
N LEU A 293 20.71 -25.56 11.20
CA LEU A 293 20.70 -26.04 12.60
C LEU A 293 20.80 -27.56 12.68
N SER A 294 20.09 -28.25 11.80
CA SER A 294 20.35 -29.65 11.52
C SER A 294 21.54 -29.75 10.58
N GLY A 295 22.56 -30.52 10.95
CA GLY A 295 23.58 -31.02 10.03
C GLY A 295 23.04 -32.05 9.03
N HIS A 296 21.75 -32.00 8.69
CA HIS A 296 21.19 -32.74 7.57
C HIS A 296 21.70 -32.10 6.29
N PRO A 297 22.47 -32.82 5.46
CA PRO A 297 22.63 -32.41 4.08
C PRO A 297 21.23 -32.34 3.47
N VAL A 298 20.95 -31.30 2.69
CA VAL A 298 20.14 -31.57 1.51
C VAL A 298 20.91 -32.67 0.76
N ASP A 299 20.26 -33.78 0.44
CA ASP A 299 20.86 -34.89 -0.32
C ASP A 299 21.06 -34.41 -1.77
N ILE A 300 21.88 -33.37 -1.95
CA ILE A 300 22.59 -33.05 -3.18
C ILE A 300 23.49 -34.26 -3.39
N GLY A 301 23.40 -34.88 -4.56
CA GLY A 301 24.21 -36.07 -4.86
C GLY A 301 25.66 -35.65 -5.08
N ASP A 302 26.37 -35.38 -4.00
CA ASP A 302 27.78 -35.01 -3.98
C ASP A 302 28.63 -36.24 -3.69
N ASP A 303 29.42 -36.54 -4.72
CA ASP A 303 30.58 -37.43 -4.74
C ASP A 303 31.74 -36.88 -3.85
N ASP A 304 31.63 -35.63 -3.40
CA ASP A 304 32.65 -34.84 -2.68
C ASP A 304 32.72 -35.17 -1.16
N THR A 305 32.72 -36.45 -0.76
CA THR A 305 32.89 -36.87 0.66
C THR A 305 34.35 -36.91 1.16
N GLU A 306 35.27 -36.12 0.58
CA GLU A 306 36.69 -36.04 0.99
C GLU A 306 37.28 -34.62 1.10
N ILE A 307 36.69 -33.75 1.94
CA ILE A 307 37.43 -32.56 2.46
C ILE A 307 37.27 -32.42 3.99
N ALA A 308 37.61 -33.47 4.74
CA ALA A 308 37.69 -33.41 6.21
C ALA A 308 38.62 -34.45 6.87
N GLN A 309 39.76 -34.83 6.28
CA GLN A 309 40.87 -35.45 7.02
C GLN A 309 42.22 -35.41 6.27
N SER A 310 43.31 -35.32 7.03
CA SER A 310 44.70 -35.25 6.55
C SER A 310 45.22 -36.59 6.02
N PRO A 311 46.24 -36.62 5.14
CA PRO A 311 46.58 -37.81 4.37
C PRO A 311 47.43 -38.82 5.17
N THR A 312 46.97 -40.08 5.19
CA THR A 312 47.84 -41.26 5.37
C THR A 312 47.53 -42.28 4.28
N ALA A 313 48.57 -42.71 3.57
CA ALA A 313 48.42 -43.44 2.31
C ALA A 313 48.03 -44.92 2.48
N SER A 314 47.15 -45.38 1.59
CA SER A 314 47.24 -46.73 1.00
C SER A 314 46.67 -46.72 -0.41
N LYS A 315 47.38 -47.34 -1.36
CA LYS A 315 46.92 -47.52 -2.73
C LYS A 315 45.91 -48.67 -2.81
N ASP A 316 45.29 -48.79 -3.98
CA ASP A 316 44.56 -49.96 -4.49
C ASP A 316 43.13 -50.17 -3.96
N ALA A 317 42.21 -49.33 -4.46
CA ALA A 317 40.82 -49.70 -4.70
C ALA A 317 40.39 -49.20 -6.09
N MET A 318 39.81 -50.06 -6.92
CA MET A 318 39.24 -49.66 -8.21
C MET A 318 37.91 -48.93 -7.99
N VAL A 319 37.89 -47.62 -8.26
CA VAL A 319 36.65 -46.84 -8.31
C VAL A 319 35.85 -47.24 -9.57
N PRO A 320 34.55 -47.60 -9.47
CA PRO A 320 33.71 -47.87 -10.63
C PRO A 320 33.60 -46.63 -11.55
N GLN A 321 33.66 -46.85 -12.87
CA GLN A 321 33.72 -45.78 -13.87
C GLN A 321 32.42 -44.97 -14.06
N ASP A 322 31.32 -45.36 -13.40
CA ASP A 322 29.97 -44.82 -13.64
C ASP A 322 29.71 -43.44 -13.03
N ILE A 323 30.63 -42.96 -12.19
CA ILE A 323 30.45 -41.76 -11.35
C ILE A 323 30.66 -40.44 -12.13
N GLN A 324 31.41 -40.43 -13.24
CA GLN A 324 31.90 -39.19 -13.88
C GLN A 324 30.98 -38.54 -14.94
N GLN A 325 29.70 -38.91 -15.06
CA GLN A 325 28.83 -38.46 -16.18
C GLN A 325 27.83 -37.32 -15.85
N HIS A 326 27.78 -36.84 -14.60
CA HIS A 326 26.82 -35.80 -14.21
C HIS A 326 27.26 -34.40 -14.65
N GLY A 327 26.31 -33.52 -14.98
CA GLY A 327 26.61 -32.20 -15.58
C GLY A 327 27.18 -32.24 -17.01
N GLN A 328 27.30 -33.41 -17.65
CA GLN A 328 27.72 -33.51 -19.05
C GLN A 328 26.77 -32.75 -19.98
N LYS A 329 27.32 -32.00 -20.94
CA LYS A 329 26.56 -31.33 -22.00
C LYS A 329 26.09 -32.37 -23.02
N ILE A 330 24.79 -32.69 -23.01
CA ILE A 330 24.19 -33.70 -23.88
C ILE A 330 23.28 -33.00 -24.89
N LYS A 331 23.37 -33.38 -26.16
CA LYS A 331 22.48 -32.88 -27.22
C LYS A 331 21.19 -33.71 -27.19
N CYS A 332 20.05 -33.07 -26.95
CA CYS A 332 18.77 -33.77 -26.93
C CYS A 332 18.46 -34.36 -28.31
N PRO A 333 18.14 -35.67 -28.42
CA PRO A 333 17.86 -36.31 -29.71
C PRO A 333 16.57 -35.82 -30.39
N CYS A 334 15.64 -35.25 -29.63
CA CYS A 334 14.35 -34.77 -30.15
C CYS A 334 14.41 -33.30 -30.63
N CYS A 335 14.77 -32.36 -29.76
CA CYS A 335 14.81 -30.94 -30.14
C CYS A 335 16.17 -30.47 -30.68
N GLY A 336 17.22 -31.32 -30.65
CA GLY A 336 18.56 -30.98 -31.12
C GLY A 336 19.33 -30.00 -30.22
N GLU A 337 18.73 -29.56 -29.12
CA GLU A 337 19.27 -28.54 -28.22
C GLU A 337 20.20 -29.13 -27.16
N MET A 338 21.19 -28.34 -26.73
CA MET A 338 22.06 -28.75 -25.63
C MET A 338 21.34 -28.63 -24.28
N GLY A 339 21.48 -29.67 -23.45
CA GLY A 339 21.06 -29.71 -22.05
C GLY A 339 22.18 -30.27 -21.16
N LEU A 340 21.92 -30.37 -19.86
CA LEU A 340 22.81 -30.97 -18.86
C LEU A 340 22.13 -32.20 -18.24
N LYS A 341 22.90 -33.23 -17.89
CA LYS A 341 22.40 -34.31 -17.01
C LYS A 341 22.17 -33.75 -15.60
N ALA A 342 20.91 -33.53 -15.24
CA ALA A 342 20.54 -32.76 -14.04
C ALA A 342 20.62 -33.58 -12.74
N TYR A 343 20.02 -34.76 -12.72
CA TYR A 343 19.87 -35.57 -11.50
C TYR A 343 21.08 -36.47 -11.23
N ALA A 344 21.38 -36.67 -9.95
CA ALA A 344 22.44 -37.58 -9.51
C ALA A 344 21.97 -39.05 -9.52
N ASN A 345 20.70 -39.30 -9.20
CA ASN A 345 20.10 -40.64 -9.15
C ASN A 345 19.29 -41.03 -10.39
N VAL A 346 19.63 -40.49 -11.56
CA VAL A 346 19.08 -40.95 -12.84
C VAL A 346 20.22 -41.22 -13.80
N SER A 347 20.27 -42.44 -14.32
CA SER A 347 21.29 -42.92 -15.25
C SER A 347 21.17 -42.25 -16.63
N SER A 348 19.96 -42.16 -17.18
CA SER A 348 19.66 -41.52 -18.48
C SER A 348 19.65 -39.99 -18.46
N PHE A 349 19.80 -39.38 -19.65
CA PHE A 349 19.48 -37.97 -19.87
C PHE A 349 17.95 -37.76 -19.93
N VAL A 350 17.49 -36.59 -19.45
CA VAL A 350 16.08 -36.17 -19.51
C VAL A 350 16.01 -34.71 -19.96
N CYS A 351 15.16 -34.40 -20.93
CA CYS A 351 15.05 -33.04 -21.45
C CYS A 351 14.22 -32.14 -20.52
N LEU A 352 14.75 -30.97 -20.20
CA LEU A 352 14.14 -29.97 -19.32
C LEU A 352 13.53 -28.76 -20.07
N ARG A 353 13.38 -28.86 -21.40
CA ARG A 353 12.66 -27.85 -22.21
C ARG A 353 11.22 -28.30 -22.41
N MET A 354 10.25 -27.55 -21.89
CA MET A 354 8.82 -27.90 -21.90
C MET A 354 8.20 -28.00 -23.29
N GLU A 355 8.83 -27.38 -24.28
CA GLU A 355 8.41 -27.38 -25.68
C GLU A 355 8.92 -28.64 -26.45
N CYS A 356 9.76 -29.47 -25.82
CA CYS A 356 10.30 -30.70 -26.42
C CYS A 356 9.37 -31.89 -26.20
N GLN A 357 9.23 -32.78 -27.19
CA GLN A 357 8.44 -34.02 -27.03
C GLN A 357 9.09 -35.00 -26.02
N MET A 358 10.42 -34.93 -25.84
CA MET A 358 11.16 -35.66 -24.79
C MET A 358 11.17 -34.92 -23.45
N PHE A 359 10.37 -33.86 -23.26
CA PHE A 359 10.26 -33.17 -21.97
C PHE A 359 9.86 -34.16 -20.89
N TRP A 360 10.67 -34.27 -19.83
CA TRP A 360 10.44 -35.17 -18.71
C TRP A 360 10.31 -36.67 -19.06
N HIS A 361 10.78 -37.09 -20.23
CA HIS A 361 10.85 -38.49 -20.63
C HIS A 361 12.30 -39.00 -20.65
N THR A 362 12.49 -40.24 -20.22
CA THR A 362 13.75 -40.99 -20.34
C THR A 362 13.95 -41.46 -21.80
N GLU A 363 15.17 -41.91 -22.13
CA GLU A 363 15.53 -42.30 -23.52
C GLU A 363 14.70 -43.47 -24.07
N ASP A 364 14.14 -44.32 -23.20
CA ASP A 364 13.22 -45.41 -23.55
C ASP A 364 11.75 -44.95 -23.68
N GLY A 365 11.48 -43.64 -23.64
CA GLY A 365 10.17 -43.04 -23.87
C GLY A 365 9.23 -43.11 -22.67
N LYS A 366 9.69 -43.48 -21.46
CA LYS A 366 8.89 -43.46 -20.24
C LYS A 366 8.88 -42.08 -19.60
N LEU A 367 7.78 -41.70 -18.98
CA LEU A 367 7.69 -40.48 -18.16
C LEU A 367 8.49 -40.68 -16.87
N LEU A 368 9.41 -39.76 -16.56
CA LEU A 368 10.19 -39.82 -15.32
C LEU A 368 9.27 -39.59 -14.10
N GLY A 369 9.43 -40.41 -13.05
CA GLY A 369 8.70 -40.27 -11.79
C GLY A 369 9.20 -39.10 -10.94
N GLN A 370 8.86 -39.11 -9.65
CA GLN A 370 9.50 -38.22 -8.65
C GLN A 370 10.66 -38.91 -7.90
N PHE A 371 10.96 -40.16 -8.25
CA PHE A 371 12.01 -41.00 -7.67
C PHE A 371 13.00 -41.40 -8.76
N GLY A 372 14.28 -41.54 -8.40
CA GLY A 372 15.34 -42.00 -9.29
C GLY A 372 15.53 -43.51 -9.29
N ASP A 373 16.58 -43.96 -9.98
CA ASP A 373 16.94 -45.38 -10.17
C ASP A 373 17.31 -46.08 -8.84
N ASP A 374 17.69 -45.30 -7.82
CA ASP A 374 17.96 -45.76 -6.45
C ASP A 374 16.72 -45.85 -5.55
N GLY A 375 15.53 -45.58 -6.09
CA GLY A 375 14.26 -45.58 -5.36
C GLY A 375 14.10 -44.42 -4.36
N LYS A 376 15.04 -43.47 -4.32
CA LYS A 376 14.95 -42.24 -3.51
C LYS A 376 14.36 -41.08 -4.34
N PRO A 377 13.83 -40.01 -3.70
CA PRO A 377 13.41 -38.81 -4.41
C PRO A 377 14.49 -38.27 -5.35
N LEU A 378 14.08 -37.68 -6.47
CA LEU A 378 14.99 -37.06 -7.43
C LEU A 378 15.80 -35.93 -6.78
N ARG A 379 17.13 -36.02 -6.89
CA ARG A 379 18.08 -35.01 -6.39
C ARG A 379 18.97 -34.49 -7.50
N TYR A 380 19.25 -33.19 -7.51
CA TYR A 380 20.22 -32.61 -8.43
C TYR A 380 21.63 -33.12 -8.12
N SER A 381 22.46 -33.18 -9.15
CA SER A 381 23.90 -33.35 -9.02
C SER A 381 24.58 -32.01 -8.77
N GLY A 382 25.59 -31.94 -7.89
CA GLY A 382 26.37 -30.71 -7.69
C GLY A 382 27.01 -30.22 -9.00
N THR A 383 27.42 -31.14 -9.87
CA THR A 383 27.91 -30.84 -11.23
C THR A 383 26.90 -30.11 -12.11
N PHE A 384 25.59 -30.41 -11.99
CA PHE A 384 24.55 -29.69 -12.72
C PHE A 384 24.44 -28.25 -12.20
N LEU A 385 24.30 -28.08 -10.89
CA LEU A 385 24.14 -26.78 -10.24
C LEU A 385 25.34 -25.85 -10.54
N LYS A 386 26.57 -26.36 -10.39
CA LYS A 386 27.83 -25.70 -10.78
C LYS A 386 27.88 -25.35 -12.29
N SER A 387 27.25 -26.14 -13.18
CA SER A 387 27.32 -25.98 -14.64
C SER A 387 26.19 -25.16 -15.28
N ILE A 388 25.06 -24.95 -14.60
CA ILE A 388 23.90 -24.19 -15.11
C ILE A 388 24.31 -22.81 -15.61
N GLY A 389 25.11 -22.08 -14.83
CA GLY A 389 25.61 -20.74 -15.19
C GLY A 389 26.50 -20.72 -16.44
N THR A 390 27.04 -21.86 -16.86
CA THR A 390 27.89 -22.00 -18.07
C THR A 390 27.08 -22.43 -19.32
N LEU A 391 25.87 -22.98 -19.15
CA LEU A 391 24.99 -23.34 -20.27
C LEU A 391 23.87 -22.31 -20.50
N TYR A 392 23.28 -21.78 -19.43
CA TYR A 392 22.15 -20.86 -19.47
C TYR A 392 22.53 -19.42 -19.11
N GLY A 393 23.60 -19.23 -18.34
CA GLY A 393 24.04 -17.91 -17.88
C GLY A 393 24.64 -17.05 -18.98
N LYS A 394 24.16 -15.81 -19.08
CA LYS A 394 24.94 -14.71 -19.68
C LYS A 394 25.83 -14.12 -18.59
N LYS A 395 27.15 -14.09 -18.80
CA LYS A 395 28.02 -13.22 -17.99
C LYS A 395 27.64 -11.77 -18.29
N LYS A 396 26.97 -11.13 -17.34
CA LYS A 396 26.85 -9.68 -17.25
C LYS A 396 27.80 -9.23 -16.15
N ASP A 397 28.36 -8.04 -16.29
CA ASP A 397 29.09 -7.43 -15.20
C ASP A 397 28.14 -7.16 -14.02
N LEU A 398 28.64 -7.29 -12.80
CA LEU A 398 27.87 -6.92 -11.61
C LEU A 398 27.64 -5.41 -11.62
N PRO A 399 26.47 -4.92 -11.19
CA PRO A 399 26.25 -3.49 -11.00
C PRO A 399 27.23 -2.95 -9.95
N GLU A 400 27.61 -1.67 -10.11
CA GLU A 400 28.52 -0.96 -9.21
C GLU A 400 27.98 -0.94 -7.77
N GLU A 401 26.68 -0.69 -7.59
CA GLU A 401 25.98 -0.92 -6.34
C GLU A 401 25.31 -2.31 -6.34
N ILE A 402 25.71 -3.17 -5.39
CA ILE A 402 25.06 -4.47 -5.18
C ILE A 402 23.77 -4.26 -4.36
N PRO A 403 22.60 -4.72 -4.84
CA PRO A 403 21.34 -4.61 -4.11
C PRO A 403 21.41 -5.19 -2.69
N GLN A 404 20.87 -4.47 -1.70
CA GLN A 404 20.65 -4.91 -0.30
C GLN A 404 19.42 -4.18 0.26
N ILE A 405 18.64 -4.81 1.14
CA ILE A 405 17.48 -4.16 1.80
C ILE A 405 17.96 -3.14 2.83
N PHE A 406 19.04 -3.44 3.54
CA PHE A 406 19.57 -2.51 4.51
C PHE A 406 20.03 -1.23 3.80
N GLN A 407 19.58 -0.10 4.31
CA GLN A 407 19.93 1.22 3.83
C GLN A 407 20.20 2.06 5.07
N PRO A 408 21.42 2.58 5.27
CA PRO A 408 21.71 3.49 6.37
C PRO A 408 20.69 4.64 6.39
N LEU A 409 20.35 5.13 7.58
CA LEU A 409 19.49 6.32 7.71
C LEU A 409 20.19 7.51 7.07
N ARG A 410 19.83 7.80 5.81
CA ARG A 410 20.31 8.99 5.10
C ARG A 410 19.81 10.24 5.84
N PRO A 411 20.62 11.31 5.92
CA PRO A 411 20.16 12.62 6.41
C PRO A 411 18.91 13.08 5.65
N SER A 412 18.09 13.94 6.25
CA SER A 412 16.90 14.52 5.63
C SER A 412 17.21 15.60 4.56
N ILE A 413 18.43 15.62 4.05
CA ILE A 413 18.95 16.58 3.08
C ILE A 413 19.40 15.76 1.86
N ASP A 414 18.84 16.06 0.68
CA ASP A 414 19.22 15.39 -0.56
C ASP A 414 20.67 15.72 -0.93
N MET A 415 21.36 14.75 -1.52
CA MET A 415 22.73 14.95 -2.02
C MET A 415 22.79 15.80 -3.29
N ASP A 416 21.63 16.14 -3.87
CA ASP A 416 21.48 16.83 -5.15
C ASP A 416 21.22 18.34 -5.03
N GLY A 417 21.20 18.89 -3.80
CA GLY A 417 21.06 20.34 -3.55
C GLY A 417 19.64 20.90 -3.63
N GLU A 418 18.62 20.09 -3.96
CA GLU A 418 17.22 20.49 -3.87
C GLU A 418 16.72 20.54 -2.41
N LYS A 419 15.98 21.61 -2.06
CA LYS A 419 15.38 21.76 -0.74
C LYS A 419 14.05 21.00 -0.65
N ASN A 420 14.09 19.79 -0.09
CA ASN A 420 12.89 19.05 0.31
C ASN A 420 12.29 19.58 1.61
N PHE A 421 11.00 19.34 1.80
CA PHE A 421 10.23 19.72 2.98
C PHE A 421 9.74 18.53 3.81
N GLY A 422 9.94 17.28 3.37
CA GLY A 422 9.67 16.05 4.12
C GLY A 422 8.36 15.33 3.75
N THR A 423 7.65 15.81 2.73
CA THR A 423 6.37 15.24 2.26
C THR A 423 6.36 14.85 0.79
N GLU A 424 7.48 15.06 0.10
CA GLU A 424 7.74 14.65 -1.29
C GLU A 424 7.72 13.13 -1.46
N LEU A 425 7.35 12.66 -2.66
CA LEU A 425 7.26 11.25 -3.03
C LEU A 425 8.56 10.49 -2.77
N LYS A 426 9.72 11.08 -3.11
CA LYS A 426 11.06 10.51 -2.84
C LYS A 426 11.34 10.26 -1.35
N LEU A 427 10.69 11.00 -0.44
CA LEU A 427 10.85 10.87 1.02
C LEU A 427 9.77 9.99 1.69
N ARG A 428 8.91 9.31 0.92
CA ARG A 428 7.84 8.46 1.46
C ARG A 428 8.29 7.08 1.97
N SER A 429 9.40 6.53 1.47
CA SER A 429 9.90 5.21 1.85
C SER A 429 10.04 5.06 3.37
N GLY A 430 9.83 3.83 3.87
CA GLY A 430 10.10 3.42 5.25
C GLY A 430 11.58 3.48 5.60
N PHE A 431 11.98 2.78 6.67
CA PHE A 431 13.37 2.72 7.09
C PHE A 431 13.74 1.39 7.73
N THR A 432 15.00 0.98 7.57
CA THR A 432 15.59 -0.10 8.36
C THR A 432 16.19 0.49 9.64
N CYS A 433 15.91 -0.12 10.79
CA CYS A 433 16.33 0.43 12.08
C CYS A 433 17.85 0.27 12.25
N PRO A 434 18.63 1.33 12.54
CA PRO A 434 20.08 1.25 12.66
C PRO A 434 20.58 0.46 13.89
N ARG A 435 19.69 0.16 14.85
CA ARG A 435 20.04 -0.60 16.07
C ARG A 435 19.74 -2.10 15.98
N CYS A 436 18.75 -2.51 15.20
CA CYS A 436 18.28 -3.90 15.17
C CYS A 436 17.95 -4.43 13.77
N HIS A 437 18.12 -3.61 12.73
CA HIS A 437 17.88 -3.90 11.31
C HIS A 437 16.44 -4.35 10.97
N CYS A 438 15.49 -4.18 11.89
CA CYS A 438 14.07 -4.33 11.61
C CYS A 438 13.65 -3.27 10.57
N CYS A 439 13.03 -3.69 9.46
CA CYS A 439 12.27 -2.83 8.56
C CYS A 439 11.09 -2.21 9.31
N ASN A 440 10.74 -0.96 9.00
CA ASN A 440 9.56 -0.28 9.55
C ASN A 440 8.96 0.66 8.50
N SER A 441 7.64 0.69 8.43
CA SER A 441 6.88 1.74 7.76
C SER A 441 7.09 3.11 8.41
N LYS A 442 6.99 4.19 7.62
CA LYS A 442 6.80 5.53 8.18
C LYS A 442 5.37 5.64 8.69
N ARG A 443 5.17 5.34 9.99
CA ARG A 443 3.85 5.34 10.66
C ARG A 443 3.49 6.70 11.25
N PHE A 444 4.44 7.43 11.84
CA PHE A 444 4.20 8.71 12.50
C PHE A 444 4.64 9.87 11.60
N TRP A 445 3.91 10.98 11.66
CA TRP A 445 4.18 12.15 10.82
C TRP A 445 5.50 12.84 11.19
N ASP A 446 5.82 12.85 12.48
CA ASP A 446 6.85 13.67 13.12
C ASP A 446 8.15 12.93 13.45
N ARG A 447 8.17 11.59 13.37
CA ARG A 447 9.31 10.76 13.78
C ARG A 447 9.36 9.40 13.08
N LEU A 448 10.57 8.87 12.96
CA LEU A 448 10.81 7.45 12.72
C LEU A 448 10.75 6.71 14.07
N GLN A 449 10.01 5.61 14.15
CA GLN A 449 9.94 4.79 15.36
C GLN A 449 10.01 3.30 15.00
N CYS A 450 11.00 2.59 15.54
CA CYS A 450 11.13 1.15 15.35
C CYS A 450 10.18 0.41 16.29
N ARG A 451 9.26 -0.35 15.72
CA ARG A 451 8.24 -1.10 16.48
C ARG A 451 8.78 -2.31 17.25
N TYR A 452 10.03 -2.72 17.01
CA TYR A 452 10.68 -3.81 17.75
C TYR A 452 11.52 -3.32 18.93
N CYS A 453 12.52 -2.48 18.70
CA CYS A 453 13.48 -2.06 19.73
C CYS A 453 13.18 -0.69 20.36
N GLY A 454 12.12 -0.01 19.93
CA GLY A 454 11.75 1.31 20.44
C GLY A 454 12.66 2.46 20.01
N PHE A 455 13.64 2.24 19.12
CA PHE A 455 14.45 3.32 18.53
C PHE A 455 13.57 4.42 17.94
N THR A 456 13.86 5.68 18.27
CA THR A 456 13.21 6.86 17.71
C THR A 456 14.24 7.82 17.12
N LYS A 457 13.90 8.47 16.00
CA LYS A 457 14.60 9.65 15.46
C LYS A 457 13.56 10.64 14.96
N ASP A 458 13.68 11.90 15.34
CA ASP A 458 12.78 12.95 14.90
C ASP A 458 12.89 13.17 13.38
N ALA A 459 11.76 13.40 12.74
CA ALA A 459 11.61 13.48 11.28
C ALA A 459 10.47 14.46 10.91
N VAL A 460 10.34 15.55 11.69
CA VAL A 460 9.30 16.57 11.51
C VAL A 460 9.46 17.22 10.13
N PRO A 461 8.42 17.20 9.26
CA PRO A 461 8.47 17.85 7.97
C PRO A 461 8.64 19.37 8.12
N LEU A 462 9.65 19.95 7.47
CA LEU A 462 9.90 21.40 7.44
C LEU A 462 8.65 22.14 6.93
N PRO A 463 8.26 23.30 7.49
CA PRO A 463 7.08 24.04 7.05
C PRO A 463 7.08 24.31 5.53
N TYR A 464 6.00 23.92 4.86
CA TYR A 464 5.84 24.08 3.41
C TYR A 464 5.46 25.54 3.08
N PRO A 465 6.16 26.22 2.15
CA PRO A 465 5.95 27.65 1.94
C PRO A 465 4.62 27.96 1.25
N MET A 466 3.97 29.03 1.69
CA MET A 466 2.75 29.55 1.04
C MET A 466 2.98 29.94 -0.44
N LYS A 467 4.20 30.33 -0.80
CA LYS A 467 4.60 30.58 -2.20
C LYS A 467 4.41 29.32 -3.06
N ASN A 468 4.96 28.19 -2.61
CA ASN A 468 4.87 26.91 -3.32
C ASN A 468 3.41 26.47 -3.45
N ILE A 469 2.61 26.60 -2.40
CA ILE A 469 1.17 26.30 -2.41
C ILE A 469 0.45 27.14 -3.48
N LYS A 470 0.73 28.45 -3.56
CA LYS A 470 0.16 29.33 -4.59
C LYS A 470 0.60 28.91 -6.00
N GLU A 471 1.85 28.51 -6.20
CA GLU A 471 2.37 28.00 -7.49
C GLU A 471 1.79 26.63 -7.89
N GLU A 472 1.51 25.75 -6.93
CA GLU A 472 0.76 24.51 -7.14
C GLU A 472 -0.70 24.79 -7.52
N THR A 473 -1.40 25.65 -6.76
CA THR A 473 -2.79 26.05 -7.05
C THR A 473 -2.91 26.65 -8.45
N MET A 474 -1.99 27.55 -8.85
CA MET A 474 -1.97 28.11 -10.20
C MET A 474 -1.80 27.00 -11.25
N ARG A 475 -0.81 26.11 -11.13
CA ARG A 475 -0.59 25.01 -12.09
C ARG A 475 -1.81 24.06 -12.16
N PHE A 476 -2.40 23.73 -11.02
CA PHE A 476 -3.55 22.83 -10.92
C PHE A 476 -4.82 23.39 -11.57
N GLN A 477 -5.12 24.68 -11.35
CA GLN A 477 -6.25 25.35 -11.99
C GLN A 477 -6.10 25.40 -13.52
N HIS A 478 -4.88 25.58 -14.04
CA HIS A 478 -4.63 25.52 -15.48
C HIS A 478 -4.83 24.10 -16.06
N LYS A 479 -4.49 23.04 -15.32
CA LYS A 479 -4.66 21.64 -15.76
C LYS A 479 -6.13 21.20 -15.77
N GLY A 480 -6.92 21.62 -14.78
CA GLY A 480 -8.33 21.22 -14.65
C GLY A 480 -9.37 22.18 -15.26
N LYS A 481 -8.99 23.43 -15.56
CA LYS A 481 -9.87 24.49 -16.12
C LYS A 481 -11.27 24.57 -15.47
N PRO A 482 -11.36 24.78 -14.14
CA PRO A 482 -12.65 24.92 -13.48
C PRO A 482 -13.44 26.11 -14.05
N VAL A 483 -14.72 25.91 -14.35
CA VAL A 483 -15.55 26.86 -15.12
C VAL A 483 -15.81 28.16 -14.36
N ASP A 484 -15.80 28.10 -13.03
CA ASP A 484 -16.05 29.20 -12.09
C ASP A 484 -14.97 29.29 -10.99
N GLY A 485 -13.82 28.65 -11.22
CA GLY A 485 -12.73 28.55 -10.24
C GLY A 485 -12.88 27.41 -9.21
N VAL A 486 -14.02 26.70 -9.14
CA VAL A 486 -14.23 25.52 -8.28
C VAL A 486 -14.75 24.33 -9.08
N THR A 487 -15.84 24.50 -9.82
CA THR A 487 -16.54 23.44 -10.54
C THR A 487 -15.74 22.94 -11.75
N VAL A 488 -15.40 21.65 -11.77
CA VAL A 488 -14.83 20.97 -12.96
C VAL A 488 -15.95 20.35 -13.79
N LYS A 489 -16.84 19.60 -13.16
CA LYS A 489 -17.95 18.89 -13.80
C LYS A 489 -19.14 18.78 -12.86
N ILE A 490 -20.35 18.86 -13.42
CA ILE A 490 -21.59 18.43 -12.77
C ILE A 490 -22.44 17.62 -13.75
N ASP A 491 -23.30 16.76 -13.23
CA ASP A 491 -24.44 16.19 -13.96
C ASP A 491 -25.67 17.05 -13.71
N GLU A 492 -26.06 17.85 -14.70
CA GLU A 492 -27.20 18.78 -14.60
C GLU A 492 -28.56 18.07 -14.41
N SER A 493 -28.65 16.76 -14.63
CA SER A 493 -29.86 15.98 -14.35
C SER A 493 -30.07 15.66 -12.87
N GLN A 494 -28.99 15.68 -12.07
CA GLN A 494 -29.00 15.39 -10.63
C GLN A 494 -28.43 16.50 -9.75
N VAL A 495 -27.81 17.53 -10.34
CA VAL A 495 -27.11 18.59 -9.62
C VAL A 495 -27.49 19.96 -10.15
N LYS A 496 -28.13 20.77 -9.30
CA LYS A 496 -28.37 22.21 -9.58
C LYS A 496 -27.38 23.06 -8.80
N LYS A 497 -26.60 23.88 -9.50
CA LYS A 497 -25.56 24.75 -8.91
C LYS A 497 -26.04 26.20 -8.77
N PHE A 498 -25.68 26.84 -7.67
CA PHE A 498 -25.80 28.28 -7.40
C PHE A 498 -24.42 28.85 -7.02
N THR A 499 -24.15 30.11 -7.36
CA THR A 499 -22.89 30.79 -7.04
C THR A 499 -23.18 32.20 -6.56
N GLU A 500 -22.77 32.52 -5.32
CA GLU A 500 -23.20 33.73 -4.61
C GLU A 500 -22.09 34.29 -3.71
N VAL A 501 -22.23 35.55 -3.28
CA VAL A 501 -21.34 36.17 -2.29
C VAL A 501 -22.02 36.12 -0.92
N ALA A 502 -21.37 35.51 0.07
CA ALA A 502 -21.82 35.45 1.44
C ALA A 502 -21.72 36.82 2.15
N THR A 503 -22.42 36.96 3.28
CA THR A 503 -22.44 38.18 4.10
C THR A 503 -21.08 38.58 4.69
N ASN A 504 -20.15 37.63 4.81
CA ASN A 504 -18.76 37.86 5.20
C ASN A 504 -17.82 38.21 4.02
N GLY A 505 -18.29 38.13 2.78
CA GLY A 505 -17.50 38.33 1.57
C GLY A 505 -16.88 37.06 0.95
N SER A 506 -17.08 35.86 1.53
CA SER A 506 -16.70 34.61 0.86
C SER A 506 -17.54 34.37 -0.40
N LEU A 507 -17.00 33.60 -1.35
CA LEU A 507 -17.79 33.03 -2.44
C LEU A 507 -18.37 31.67 -2.02
N LEU A 508 -19.68 31.47 -2.23
CA LEU A 508 -20.36 30.20 -2.00
C LEU A 508 -20.69 29.53 -3.34
N PHE A 509 -20.31 28.26 -3.47
CA PHE A 509 -20.72 27.39 -4.56
C PHE A 509 -21.63 26.30 -3.97
N VAL A 510 -22.94 26.46 -4.12
CA VAL A 510 -23.95 25.56 -3.56
C VAL A 510 -24.42 24.60 -4.64
N TYR A 511 -24.24 23.30 -4.41
CA TYR A 511 -24.71 22.22 -5.25
C TYR A 511 -25.88 21.54 -4.54
N MET A 512 -27.08 21.58 -5.13
CA MET A 512 -28.26 20.84 -4.69
C MET A 512 -28.23 19.46 -5.34
N LEU A 513 -28.10 18.37 -4.57
CA LEU A 513 -27.92 17.01 -5.08
C LEU A 513 -29.23 16.21 -4.93
N THR A 514 -29.78 15.72 -6.04
CA THR A 514 -31.05 14.98 -6.06
C THR A 514 -30.89 13.51 -6.45
N GLN A 515 -31.75 12.65 -5.91
CA GLN A 515 -31.97 11.31 -6.44
C GLN A 515 -32.57 11.38 -7.87
N PRO A 516 -32.52 10.29 -8.65
CA PRO A 516 -33.15 10.23 -9.97
C PRO A 516 -34.68 10.43 -10.00
N ASP A 517 -35.37 10.35 -8.84
CA ASP A 517 -36.79 10.68 -8.71
C ASP A 517 -37.06 12.18 -8.44
N GLY A 518 -36.01 12.99 -8.36
CA GLY A 518 -36.06 14.44 -8.10
C GLY A 518 -36.04 14.84 -6.64
N LYS A 519 -36.06 13.91 -5.67
CA LYS A 519 -35.96 14.25 -4.24
C LYS A 519 -34.55 14.75 -3.87
N LEU A 520 -34.47 15.80 -3.06
CA LEU A 520 -33.22 16.36 -2.57
C LEU A 520 -32.62 15.47 -1.47
N MET A 521 -31.43 14.93 -1.73
CA MET A 521 -30.64 14.16 -0.77
C MET A 521 -29.97 15.05 0.27
N GLY A 522 -29.57 16.25 -0.17
CA GLY A 522 -28.82 17.23 0.62
C GLY A 522 -28.08 18.19 -0.30
N THR A 523 -27.09 18.89 0.25
CA THR A 523 -26.29 19.86 -0.51
C THR A 523 -24.79 19.73 -0.21
N LEU A 524 -23.96 19.86 -1.23
CA LEU A 524 -22.56 20.24 -1.05
C LEU A 524 -22.48 21.77 -1.15
N VAL A 525 -21.78 22.41 -0.21
CA VAL A 525 -21.43 23.84 -0.28
C VAL A 525 -19.91 23.95 -0.22
N VAL A 526 -19.30 24.59 -1.22
CA VAL A 526 -17.89 25.00 -1.13
C VAL A 526 -17.86 26.50 -0.82
N GLU A 527 -17.42 26.87 0.39
CA GLU A 527 -17.12 28.27 0.75
C GLU A 527 -15.65 28.56 0.44
N ARG A 528 -15.39 29.56 -0.42
CA ARG A 528 -14.05 30.09 -0.70
C ARG A 528 -13.87 31.47 -0.05
N PRO A 529 -13.04 31.61 1.00
CA PRO A 529 -12.79 32.88 1.67
C PRO A 529 -11.93 33.85 0.83
N SER A 530 -12.05 35.15 1.11
CA SER A 530 -11.16 36.19 0.57
C SER A 530 -9.74 36.11 1.15
N GLU A 531 -8.79 36.87 0.59
CA GLU A 531 -7.41 36.93 1.13
C GLU A 531 -7.36 37.55 2.54
N GLU A 532 -8.30 38.41 2.90
CA GLU A 532 -8.44 39.03 4.22
C GLU A 532 -8.98 38.01 5.22
N LEU A 533 -10.04 37.27 4.84
CA LEU A 533 -10.63 36.22 5.66
C LEU A 533 -9.65 35.08 5.96
N LYS A 534 -8.82 34.68 4.98
CA LYS A 534 -7.76 33.66 5.21
C LYS A 534 -6.71 34.10 6.23
N LYS A 535 -6.44 35.41 6.34
CA LYS A 535 -5.49 36.02 7.28
C LYS A 535 -6.11 36.46 8.61
N ALA A 536 -7.43 36.33 8.76
CA ALA A 536 -8.11 36.63 10.02
C ALA A 536 -7.66 35.67 11.12
N GLN A 537 -7.95 36.02 12.39
CA GLN A 537 -7.74 35.12 13.52
C GLN A 537 -8.53 33.82 13.29
N CYS A 538 -7.90 32.67 13.56
CA CYS A 538 -8.41 31.33 13.23
C CYS A 538 -8.70 31.09 11.74
N GLY A 539 -8.29 32.00 10.85
CA GLY A 539 -8.39 31.86 9.39
C GLY A 539 -7.36 30.87 8.84
N ALA A 540 -7.59 30.44 7.59
CA ALA A 540 -6.85 29.35 6.96
C ALA A 540 -5.31 29.50 6.99
N ASP A 541 -4.77 30.71 6.79
CA ASP A 541 -3.32 30.96 6.82
C ASP A 541 -2.76 30.69 8.23
N GLU A 542 -3.49 31.08 9.27
CA GLU A 542 -3.10 30.81 10.66
C GLU A 542 -3.23 29.33 11.00
N LEU A 543 -4.32 28.67 10.59
CA LEU A 543 -4.51 27.23 10.79
C LEU A 543 -3.38 26.42 10.14
N LEU A 544 -3.06 26.69 8.87
CA LEU A 544 -1.95 26.00 8.19
C LEU A 544 -0.62 26.25 8.90
N ARG A 545 -0.31 27.51 9.24
CA ARG A 545 0.92 27.86 9.97
C ARG A 545 1.02 27.07 11.28
N LYS A 546 -0.05 27.08 12.08
CA LYS A 546 -0.14 26.38 13.35
C LYS A 546 -0.06 24.86 13.23
N ILE A 547 -0.70 24.24 12.23
CA ILE A 547 -0.57 22.79 11.98
C ILE A 547 0.89 22.42 11.65
N GLN A 548 1.61 23.28 10.92
CA GLN A 548 3.01 23.03 10.56
C GLN A 548 3.98 23.28 11.73
N GLU A 549 3.72 24.28 12.57
CA GLU A 549 4.51 24.56 13.79
C GLU A 549 4.25 23.52 14.90
N GLU A 550 3.01 23.07 15.05
CA GLU A 550 2.56 22.20 16.15
C GLU A 550 2.28 20.75 15.69
N GLY A 551 2.83 20.35 14.54
CA GLY A 551 2.52 19.09 13.87
C GLY A 551 2.80 17.81 14.67
N SER A 552 3.71 17.86 15.65
CA SER A 552 3.93 16.77 16.62
C SER A 552 2.79 16.66 17.65
N LYS A 553 2.27 17.81 18.15
CA LYS A 553 1.10 17.85 19.03
C LYS A 553 -0.18 17.38 18.35
N MET A 554 -0.25 17.51 17.02
CA MET A 554 -1.35 16.98 16.21
C MET A 554 -1.42 15.46 16.19
N LYS A 555 -0.43 14.72 16.74
CA LYS A 555 -0.43 13.25 16.88
C LYS A 555 -0.71 12.47 15.57
N PHE A 556 -0.47 13.07 14.41
CA PHE A 556 -0.74 12.48 13.09
C PHE A 556 -0.03 11.14 12.89
N GLN A 557 -0.81 10.08 12.65
CA GLN A 557 -0.29 8.73 12.39
C GLN A 557 -1.09 8.00 11.31
N ARG A 558 -0.42 7.08 10.60
CA ARG A 558 -1.09 6.05 9.79
C ARG A 558 -1.59 4.94 10.69
N ASN A 559 -2.81 4.49 10.44
CA ASN A 559 -3.43 3.39 11.16
C ASN A 559 -3.63 2.18 10.24
N PRO A 560 -3.77 0.96 10.79
CA PRO A 560 -4.14 -0.21 10.01
C PRO A 560 -5.48 0.01 9.31
N ALA A 561 -5.50 -0.24 8.00
CA ALA A 561 -6.71 -0.31 7.20
C ALA A 561 -7.23 -1.76 7.13
N ARG A 562 -6.35 -2.77 7.26
CA ARG A 562 -6.67 -4.20 7.33
C ARG A 562 -5.65 -4.96 8.17
N HIS A 563 -6.05 -6.11 8.71
CA HIS A 563 -5.22 -7.08 9.44
C HIS A 563 -4.34 -6.44 10.53
N GLN A 564 -4.97 -5.71 11.45
CA GLN A 564 -4.28 -5.03 12.55
C GLN A 564 -3.23 -5.92 13.23
N ASP A 565 -2.01 -5.37 13.35
CA ASP A 565 -0.83 -5.96 14.01
C ASP A 565 -0.35 -7.35 13.50
N GLY A 566 -0.98 -7.90 12.45
CA GLY A 566 -0.61 -9.16 11.82
C GLY A 566 0.54 -9.08 10.79
N PRO A 567 1.02 -10.22 10.27
CA PRO A 567 2.08 -10.29 9.25
C PRO A 567 1.65 -9.69 7.90
N HIS A 568 0.35 -9.59 7.65
CA HIS A 568 -0.28 -9.01 6.45
C HIS A 568 -0.98 -7.68 6.74
N MET A 569 -0.62 -6.98 7.83
CA MET A 569 -1.13 -5.65 8.14
C MET A 569 -0.97 -4.72 6.94
N VAL A 570 -2.04 -3.97 6.62
CA VAL A 570 -2.03 -2.93 5.58
C VAL A 570 -2.25 -1.57 6.25
N LEU A 571 -1.41 -0.58 5.97
CA LEU A 571 -1.56 0.78 6.51
C LEU A 571 -2.22 1.71 5.49
N GLY A 572 -3.22 2.50 5.92
CA GLY A 572 -3.79 3.58 5.10
C GLY A 572 -2.71 4.56 4.62
N ARG A 573 -2.88 5.19 3.44
CA ARG A 573 -1.85 6.07 2.85
C ARG A 573 -1.69 7.38 3.61
N HIS A 574 -2.81 8.04 3.92
CA HIS A 574 -2.86 9.30 4.66
C HIS A 574 -2.56 9.11 6.15
N TYR A 575 -2.14 10.18 6.81
CA TYR A 575 -1.99 10.24 8.25
C TYR A 575 -3.25 10.88 8.84
N GLN A 576 -3.66 10.44 10.03
CA GLN A 576 -4.87 10.95 10.69
C GLN A 576 -4.65 11.14 12.19
N SER A 577 -5.45 12.03 12.76
CA SER A 577 -5.63 12.20 14.20
C SER A 577 -7.08 12.61 14.45
N ASN A 578 -7.75 11.93 15.37
CA ASN A 578 -9.09 12.32 15.81
C ASN A 578 -9.03 13.04 17.16
N TRP A 579 -10.03 13.88 17.45
CA TRP A 579 -10.18 14.62 18.71
C TRP A 579 -11.66 14.77 19.07
N GLY A 580 -11.99 14.78 20.36
CA GLY A 580 -13.36 14.97 20.83
C GLY A 580 -14.06 13.63 21.09
N VAL A 581 -15.28 13.48 20.57
CA VAL A 581 -16.06 12.22 20.70
C VAL A 581 -15.41 11.10 19.88
N PRO A 582 -15.02 9.97 20.49
CA PRO A 582 -14.65 8.77 19.74
C PRO A 582 -15.90 8.13 19.13
N TYR A 583 -15.77 7.61 17.91
CA TYR A 583 -16.85 6.89 17.26
C TYR A 583 -16.32 5.80 16.33
N ASP A 584 -17.18 4.84 15.99
CA ASP A 584 -16.82 3.65 15.21
C ASP A 584 -16.81 3.96 13.69
N PHE A 585 -15.72 4.57 13.19
CA PHE A 585 -15.49 4.81 11.77
C PHE A 585 -14.27 4.05 11.24
N GLY A 586 -14.45 3.34 10.13
CA GLY A 586 -13.45 2.43 9.56
C GLY A 586 -13.31 1.09 10.31
N GLN A 587 -12.39 0.23 9.84
CA GLN A 587 -12.24 -1.15 10.35
C GLN A 587 -11.47 -1.26 11.67
N THR A 588 -11.04 -0.15 12.27
CA THR A 588 -10.23 -0.14 13.50
C THR A 588 -10.45 1.17 14.24
N LEU A 589 -10.85 1.10 15.50
CA LEU A 589 -11.11 2.27 16.34
C LEU A 589 -9.86 3.17 16.43
N ILE A 590 -10.01 4.42 16.00
CA ILE A 590 -8.93 5.40 15.99
C ILE A 590 -8.91 6.11 17.36
N PRO A 591 -7.75 6.23 18.04
CA PRO A 591 -7.64 6.98 19.27
C PRO A 591 -8.11 8.44 19.09
N SER A 592 -9.05 8.87 19.93
CA SER A 592 -9.58 10.23 19.96
C SER A 592 -9.39 10.81 21.37
N PRO A 593 -8.36 11.63 21.62
CA PRO A 593 -8.21 12.31 22.90
C PRO A 593 -9.31 13.38 23.07
N PRO A 594 -9.71 13.69 24.31
CA PRO A 594 -10.74 14.68 24.59
C PRO A 594 -10.33 16.07 24.11
N PHE A 595 -11.29 16.96 23.82
CA PHE A 595 -10.96 18.35 23.44
C PHE A 595 -10.19 19.13 24.51
N GLU A 596 -10.28 18.72 25.78
CA GLU A 596 -9.44 19.27 26.85
C GLU A 596 -7.93 19.05 26.58
N GLU A 597 -7.54 17.96 25.94
CA GLU A 597 -6.16 17.68 25.51
C GLU A 597 -5.79 18.27 24.14
N ALA A 598 -6.75 18.81 23.38
CA ALA A 598 -6.50 19.20 22.00
C ALA A 598 -5.56 20.42 21.90
N PRO A 599 -4.59 20.42 20.95
CA PRO A 599 -3.80 21.61 20.66
C PRO A 599 -4.72 22.72 20.14
N ASP A 600 -4.35 23.97 20.41
CA ASP A 600 -5.19 25.14 20.10
C ASP A 600 -5.67 25.17 18.65
N VAL A 601 -4.87 24.70 17.70
CA VAL A 601 -5.24 24.66 16.28
C VAL A 601 -6.44 23.76 15.95
N VAL A 602 -6.72 22.73 16.75
CA VAL A 602 -7.95 21.92 16.64
C VAL A 602 -9.16 22.76 17.03
N LEU A 603 -9.05 23.51 18.13
CA LEU A 603 -10.11 24.42 18.59
C LEU A 603 -10.30 25.61 17.63
N MET A 604 -9.22 26.18 17.10
CA MET A 604 -9.28 27.21 16.05
C MET A 604 -9.95 26.68 14.78
N SER A 605 -9.65 25.44 14.38
CA SER A 605 -10.32 24.77 13.25
C SER A 605 -11.80 24.57 13.51
N LEU A 606 -12.21 24.17 14.73
CA LEU A 606 -13.63 24.08 15.09
C LEU A 606 -14.35 25.44 15.01
N ALA A 607 -13.70 26.54 15.41
CA ALA A 607 -14.27 27.88 15.26
C ALA A 607 -14.51 28.23 13.78
N TYR A 608 -13.50 28.00 12.94
CA TYR A 608 -13.57 28.20 11.48
C TYR A 608 -14.70 27.38 10.84
N LEU A 609 -14.73 26.07 11.14
CA LEU A 609 -15.70 25.12 10.58
C LEU A 609 -17.13 25.37 11.07
N THR A 610 -17.31 25.77 12.35
CA THR A 610 -18.63 26.09 12.91
C THR A 610 -19.25 27.29 12.21
N ASP A 611 -18.45 28.33 11.96
CA ASP A 611 -18.88 29.57 11.32
C ASP A 611 -19.28 29.35 9.85
N THR A 612 -18.46 28.60 9.09
CA THR A 612 -18.75 28.23 7.69
C THR A 612 -19.89 27.22 7.59
N GLY A 613 -19.97 26.24 8.50
CA GLY A 613 -20.99 25.20 8.51
C GLY A 613 -22.39 25.74 8.79
N LYS A 614 -22.51 26.71 9.71
CA LYS A 614 -23.76 27.45 9.96
C LYS A 614 -24.24 28.18 8.70
N ARG A 615 -23.37 28.98 8.06
CA ARG A 615 -23.70 29.68 6.79
C ARG A 615 -24.11 28.73 5.68
N ALA A 616 -23.37 27.64 5.50
CA ALA A 616 -23.68 26.63 4.49
C ALA A 616 -25.07 26.03 4.72
N LEU A 617 -25.39 25.63 5.95
CA LEU A 617 -26.71 25.11 6.30
C LEU A 617 -27.82 26.14 6.10
N GLU A 618 -27.64 27.37 6.59
CA GLU A 618 -28.59 28.47 6.42
C GLU A 618 -28.91 28.72 4.95
N ARG A 619 -27.89 28.79 4.08
CA ARG A 619 -28.13 29.05 2.65
C ARG A 619 -28.75 27.85 1.94
N SER A 620 -28.32 26.63 2.25
CA SER A 620 -28.93 25.40 1.70
C SER A 620 -30.41 25.27 2.08
N GLN A 621 -30.77 25.60 3.32
CA GLN A 621 -32.18 25.64 3.74
C GLN A 621 -32.98 26.73 3.02
N SER A 622 -32.38 27.90 2.78
CA SER A 622 -33.02 28.98 2.03
C SER A 622 -33.31 28.54 0.58
N LEU A 623 -32.30 28.02 -0.12
CA LEU A 623 -32.43 27.51 -1.48
C LEU A 623 -33.39 26.31 -1.60
N ALA A 624 -33.43 25.42 -0.59
CA ALA A 624 -34.38 24.32 -0.54
C ALA A 624 -35.83 24.82 -0.45
N ARG A 625 -36.09 25.84 0.39
CA ARG A 625 -37.41 26.50 0.51
C ARG A 625 -37.79 27.27 -0.75
N GLU A 626 -36.87 28.10 -1.27
CA GLU A 626 -37.05 28.91 -2.49
C GLU A 626 -37.33 28.03 -3.72
N GLY A 627 -36.63 26.91 -3.85
CA GLY A 627 -36.78 25.96 -4.94
C GLY A 627 -37.95 24.97 -4.79
N GLY A 628 -38.65 24.97 -3.65
CA GLY A 628 -39.76 24.04 -3.39
C GLY A 628 -39.37 22.56 -3.37
N TYR A 629 -38.15 22.25 -2.91
CA TYR A 629 -37.61 20.89 -2.97
C TYR A 629 -38.34 19.92 -2.02
N SER A 630 -38.77 18.77 -2.56
CA SER A 630 -39.14 17.60 -1.76
C SER A 630 -37.87 16.91 -1.26
N LEU A 631 -37.79 16.65 0.05
CA LEU A 631 -36.63 16.03 0.67
C LEU A 631 -36.74 14.50 0.67
N VAL A 632 -35.61 13.81 0.75
CA VAL A 632 -35.57 12.37 1.05
C VAL A 632 -36.05 12.12 2.48
N ASP A 633 -36.76 11.02 2.71
CA ASP A 633 -37.30 10.67 4.03
C ASP A 633 -36.17 10.57 5.07
N GLY A 634 -36.41 11.05 6.30
CA GLY A 634 -35.39 11.12 7.35
C GLY A 634 -34.41 12.31 7.26
N SER A 635 -34.51 13.14 6.22
CA SER A 635 -33.67 14.32 5.98
C SER A 635 -33.38 15.16 7.23
N THR A 636 -32.11 15.52 7.40
CA THR A 636 -31.62 16.40 8.47
C THR A 636 -31.44 17.85 8.01
N LEU A 637 -31.49 18.15 6.70
CA LEU A 637 -31.24 19.48 6.11
C LEU A 637 -32.02 20.62 6.78
N MET A 638 -33.28 20.39 7.14
CA MET A 638 -34.17 21.42 7.71
C MET A 638 -34.12 21.49 9.24
N LYS A 639 -33.30 20.65 9.91
CA LYS A 639 -33.08 20.73 11.36
C LYS A 639 -32.15 21.92 11.69
N PRO A 640 -32.18 22.45 12.92
CA PRO A 640 -31.20 23.44 13.37
C PRO A 640 -29.77 22.88 13.34
N TYR A 641 -28.78 23.76 13.15
CA TYR A 641 -27.36 23.40 13.28
C TYR A 641 -27.07 22.82 14.68
N LYS A 642 -26.35 21.69 14.72
CA LYS A 642 -25.79 21.13 15.96
C LYS A 642 -24.29 21.43 16.05
N PRO A 643 -23.76 21.83 17.22
CA PRO A 643 -22.33 22.05 17.39
C PRO A 643 -21.51 20.77 17.17
N TYR A 644 -20.38 20.90 16.48
CA TYR A 644 -19.43 19.82 16.32
C TYR A 644 -18.84 19.39 17.68
N ASN A 645 -18.80 18.07 17.89
CA ASN A 645 -18.24 17.43 19.08
C ASN A 645 -17.08 16.46 18.74
N GLU A 646 -16.74 16.33 17.45
CA GLU A 646 -15.59 15.60 16.91
C GLU A 646 -14.81 16.49 15.93
N LEU A 647 -13.49 16.28 15.84
CA LEU A 647 -12.67 16.76 14.73
C LEU A 647 -11.67 15.71 14.27
N LEU A 648 -11.88 15.19 13.06
CA LEU A 648 -10.91 14.40 12.33
C LEU A 648 -9.96 15.32 11.54
N ALA A 649 -8.68 15.29 11.89
CA ALA A 649 -7.61 15.92 11.12
C ALA A 649 -6.89 14.88 10.27
N LEU A 650 -6.68 15.19 8.99
CA LEU A 650 -5.94 14.36 8.03
C LEU A 650 -4.73 15.12 7.49
N ALA A 651 -3.59 14.44 7.31
CA ALA A 651 -2.39 14.98 6.68
C ALA A 651 -1.98 14.11 5.49
N TYR A 652 -1.76 14.76 4.36
CA TYR A 652 -1.48 14.17 3.05
C TYR A 652 -0.08 14.55 2.60
N ARG A 653 0.72 13.54 2.25
CA ARG A 653 1.96 13.69 1.49
C ARG A 653 1.66 13.78 0.00
N GLU A 654 2.69 14.07 -0.80
CA GLU A 654 2.60 14.05 -2.25
C GLU A 654 2.05 12.69 -2.75
N THR A 655 1.10 12.75 -3.68
CA THR A 655 0.29 11.62 -4.20
C THR A 655 -0.58 10.86 -3.20
N ASP A 656 -0.80 11.34 -1.97
CA ASP A 656 -1.82 10.76 -1.10
C ASP A 656 -3.24 11.05 -1.59
N ALA A 657 -4.08 10.02 -1.51
CA ALA A 657 -5.48 10.06 -1.88
C ALA A 657 -6.27 9.13 -0.95
N ILE A 658 -7.57 9.38 -0.85
CA ILE A 658 -8.54 8.46 -0.26
C ILE A 658 -9.46 8.01 -1.41
N SER A 659 -9.73 6.70 -1.47
CA SER A 659 -10.67 6.12 -2.43
C SER A 659 -12.11 6.59 -2.17
N PHE A 660 -13.06 6.18 -3.02
CA PHE A 660 -14.46 6.45 -2.75
C PHE A 660 -14.89 5.81 -1.42
N HIS A 661 -15.45 6.63 -0.53
CA HIS A 661 -15.99 6.28 0.77
C HIS A 661 -17.19 7.20 1.07
N ASP A 662 -18.00 6.85 2.07
CA ASP A 662 -19.07 7.70 2.57
C ASP A 662 -18.86 8.06 4.04
N ASP A 663 -19.44 9.18 4.48
CA ASP A 663 -19.51 9.62 5.88
C ASP A 663 -20.90 9.26 6.47
N GLY A 664 -21.47 8.15 6.02
CA GLY A 664 -22.85 7.75 6.26
C GLY A 664 -23.07 6.94 7.53
N GLU A 665 -22.16 7.00 8.52
CA GLU A 665 -22.29 6.18 9.72
C GLU A 665 -23.51 6.60 10.57
N ASP A 666 -24.27 5.62 11.07
CA ASP A 666 -25.52 5.82 11.84
C ASP A 666 -25.44 6.83 13.00
N GLN A 667 -24.24 7.01 13.57
CA GLN A 667 -23.95 7.90 14.69
C GLN A 667 -23.58 9.34 14.28
N VAL A 668 -23.41 9.65 13.00
CA VAL A 668 -23.11 11.00 12.50
C VAL A 668 -24.41 11.73 12.17
N ASP A 669 -24.56 12.99 12.60
CA ASP A 669 -25.79 13.76 12.43
C ASP A 669 -25.58 15.18 11.87
N GLY A 670 -26.54 15.63 11.06
CA GLY A 670 -26.66 16.98 10.54
C GLY A 670 -25.63 17.36 9.46
N VAL A 671 -24.63 18.14 9.87
CA VAL A 671 -23.69 18.82 8.97
C VAL A 671 -22.29 18.28 9.18
N ILE A 672 -21.55 18.10 8.08
CA ILE A 672 -20.11 17.82 8.10
C ILE A 672 -19.42 18.95 7.34
N SER A 673 -18.46 19.64 7.96
CA SER A 673 -17.64 20.67 7.30
C SER A 673 -16.17 20.24 7.28
N THR A 674 -15.53 20.28 6.11
CA THR A 674 -14.12 19.95 5.89
C THR A 674 -13.36 21.13 5.31
N ALA A 675 -12.41 21.67 6.06
CA ALA A 675 -11.48 22.69 5.58
C ALA A 675 -10.33 22.05 4.79
N SER A 676 -9.95 22.66 3.66
CA SER A 676 -8.81 22.27 2.84
C SER A 676 -7.65 23.25 3.06
N LEU A 677 -6.53 22.77 3.61
CA LEU A 677 -5.39 23.62 3.99
C LEU A 677 -4.12 23.15 3.26
N GLY A 678 -3.33 24.09 2.72
CA GLY A 678 -2.13 23.78 1.95
C GLY A 678 -2.41 23.47 0.46
N SER A 679 -1.68 22.50 -0.09
CA SER A 679 -1.75 22.10 -1.51
C SER A 679 -3.17 21.81 -2.00
N PRO A 680 -3.45 22.06 -3.30
CA PRO A 680 -4.78 21.84 -3.87
C PRO A 680 -5.16 20.35 -3.94
N ALA A 681 -6.46 20.09 -4.10
CA ALA A 681 -7.02 18.76 -4.27
C ALA A 681 -8.21 18.74 -5.24
N THR A 682 -8.46 17.56 -5.81
CA THR A 682 -9.71 17.25 -6.52
C THR A 682 -10.65 16.48 -5.57
N MET A 683 -11.89 16.94 -5.42
CA MET A 683 -12.97 16.19 -4.76
C MET A 683 -14.00 15.73 -5.79
N LYS A 684 -14.32 14.43 -5.79
CA LYS A 684 -15.38 13.84 -6.61
C LYS A 684 -16.48 13.32 -5.71
N ILE A 685 -17.74 13.55 -6.09
CA ILE A 685 -18.93 12.97 -5.43
C ILE A 685 -19.66 12.12 -6.46
N GLY A 686 -20.00 10.89 -6.08
CA GLY A 686 -20.78 9.97 -6.89
C GLY A 686 -21.87 9.27 -6.10
N MET A 687 -22.88 8.78 -6.82
CA MET A 687 -23.95 7.97 -6.23
C MET A 687 -23.39 6.66 -5.68
N LYS A 688 -23.74 6.29 -4.45
CA LYS A 688 -23.33 5.03 -3.83
C LYS A 688 -23.90 3.87 -4.67
N PRO A 689 -23.06 2.95 -5.19
CA PRO A 689 -23.56 1.84 -6.00
C PRO A 689 -24.37 0.85 -5.14
N PRO A 690 -25.27 0.05 -5.74
CA PRO A 690 -26.02 -0.96 -5.00
C PRO A 690 -25.10 -1.93 -4.23
N PRO A 691 -25.48 -2.39 -3.02
CA PRO A 691 -24.68 -3.34 -2.25
C PRO A 691 -24.26 -4.56 -3.09
N GLY A 692 -22.97 -4.93 -3.02
CA GLY A 692 -22.40 -6.03 -3.80
C GLY A 692 -22.06 -5.71 -5.27
N SER A 693 -22.34 -4.50 -5.75
CA SER A 693 -21.93 -4.06 -7.10
C SER A 693 -20.42 -3.86 -7.21
N LYS A 694 -19.80 -4.44 -8.25
CA LYS A 694 -18.40 -4.18 -8.62
C LYS A 694 -18.20 -2.94 -9.53
N LYS A 695 -19.26 -2.20 -9.85
CA LYS A 695 -19.18 -1.00 -10.68
C LYS A 695 -18.62 0.19 -9.88
N GLN A 696 -17.78 0.99 -10.53
CA GLN A 696 -17.34 2.28 -10.00
C GLN A 696 -18.54 3.21 -9.71
N PRO A 697 -18.46 4.09 -8.70
CA PRO A 697 -19.51 5.07 -8.42
C PRO A 697 -19.78 6.00 -9.61
N TYR A 698 -21.06 6.34 -9.82
CA TYR A 698 -21.45 7.29 -10.86
C TYR A 698 -21.19 8.72 -10.37
N VAL A 699 -20.13 9.36 -10.86
CA VAL A 699 -19.70 10.70 -10.43
C VAL A 699 -20.64 11.78 -10.99
N ILE A 700 -21.37 12.44 -10.07
CA ILE A 700 -22.35 13.50 -10.35
C ILE A 700 -21.78 14.91 -10.15
N ALA A 701 -20.69 15.06 -9.38
CA ALA A 701 -20.01 16.35 -9.21
C ALA A 701 -18.49 16.16 -9.03
N GLU A 702 -17.71 17.08 -9.58
CA GLU A 702 -16.26 17.17 -9.43
C GLU A 702 -15.84 18.63 -9.22
N VAL A 703 -15.13 18.91 -8.12
CA VAL A 703 -14.75 20.24 -7.68
C VAL A 703 -13.28 20.32 -7.28
N GLN A 704 -12.67 21.48 -7.49
CA GLN A 704 -11.31 21.81 -7.06
C GLN A 704 -11.33 22.51 -5.70
N LEU A 705 -10.62 21.95 -4.73
CA LEU A 705 -10.41 22.52 -3.41
C LEU A 705 -9.00 23.14 -3.35
N CYS A 706 -8.93 24.39 -2.92
CA CYS A 706 -7.71 25.18 -2.75
C CYS A 706 -7.49 25.52 -1.26
N HIS A 707 -6.35 26.15 -0.94
CA HIS A 707 -6.06 26.59 0.42
C HIS A 707 -7.11 27.58 0.95
N GLY A 708 -7.77 27.18 2.03
CA GLY A 708 -8.82 27.93 2.73
C GLY A 708 -10.24 27.54 2.35
N ASP A 709 -10.46 26.79 1.27
CA ASP A 709 -11.81 26.35 0.90
C ASP A 709 -12.39 25.41 1.97
N VAL A 710 -13.68 25.57 2.30
CA VAL A 710 -14.43 24.63 3.15
C VAL A 710 -15.51 23.95 2.35
N ALA A 711 -15.41 22.63 2.22
CA ALA A 711 -16.45 21.78 1.66
C ALA A 711 -17.38 21.31 2.79
N THR A 712 -18.66 21.67 2.72
CA THR A 712 -19.68 21.31 3.71
C THR A 712 -20.77 20.46 3.08
N MET A 713 -21.05 19.29 3.67
CA MET A 713 -22.17 18.43 3.31
C MET A 713 -23.30 18.65 4.33
N CYS A 714 -24.39 19.26 3.87
CA CYS A 714 -25.61 19.42 4.64
C CYS A 714 -26.56 18.26 4.28
N ASP A 715 -27.00 17.52 5.31
CA ASP A 715 -27.85 16.33 5.31
C ASP A 715 -27.11 14.97 5.36
N THR A 716 -27.48 14.18 6.37
CA THR A 716 -27.12 12.77 6.58
C THR A 716 -27.55 11.85 5.44
N ASN A 717 -28.64 12.16 4.74
CA ASN A 717 -29.05 11.39 3.56
C ASN A 717 -28.05 11.57 2.40
N LEU A 718 -27.50 12.77 2.20
CA LEU A 718 -26.40 12.96 1.24
C LEU A 718 -25.16 12.17 1.69
N GLN A 719 -24.83 12.23 2.98
CA GLN A 719 -23.69 11.53 3.57
C GLN A 719 -23.79 10.00 3.42
N ALA A 720 -24.99 9.40 3.52
CA ALA A 720 -25.20 7.96 3.41
C ALA A 720 -25.49 7.42 1.98
N LEU A 721 -26.05 8.25 1.09
CA LEU A 721 -26.47 7.85 -0.26
C LEU A 721 -25.44 8.22 -1.35
N ALA A 722 -24.47 9.08 -1.04
CA ALA A 722 -23.37 9.42 -1.93
C ALA A 722 -22.03 8.97 -1.33
N VAL A 723 -21.11 8.58 -2.20
CA VAL A 723 -19.70 8.35 -1.87
C VAL A 723 -18.86 9.48 -2.45
N HIS A 724 -17.77 9.82 -1.79
CA HIS A 724 -16.85 10.85 -2.23
C HIS A 724 -15.39 10.38 -2.18
N GLN A 725 -14.55 11.00 -3.00
CA GLN A 725 -13.11 10.76 -3.08
C GLN A 725 -12.39 12.11 -3.05
N VAL A 726 -11.27 12.18 -2.34
CA VAL A 726 -10.35 13.32 -2.38
C VAL A 726 -8.95 12.85 -2.76
N LYS A 727 -8.38 13.47 -3.79
CA LYS A 727 -7.00 13.26 -4.25
C LYS A 727 -6.21 14.56 -4.09
N ALA A 728 -5.08 14.53 -3.38
CA ALA A 728 -4.17 15.66 -3.30
C ALA A 728 -3.38 15.80 -4.62
N GLU A 729 -3.20 17.05 -5.06
CA GLU A 729 -2.59 17.40 -6.36
C GLU A 729 -1.35 18.30 -6.18
N GLY A 730 -0.70 18.20 -5.02
CA GLY A 730 0.53 18.91 -4.64
C GLY A 730 1.25 18.23 -3.47
N VAL A 731 2.30 18.86 -2.94
CA VAL A 731 3.27 18.21 -2.04
C VAL A 731 2.82 18.09 -0.58
N ARG A 732 1.90 18.97 -0.11
CA ARG A 732 1.41 18.94 1.28
C ARG A 732 0.03 19.53 1.46
N ARG A 733 -0.94 18.68 1.79
CA ARG A 733 -2.29 19.09 2.16
C ARG A 733 -2.64 18.62 3.57
N TYR A 734 -3.45 19.39 4.28
CA TYR A 734 -4.19 18.96 5.45
C TYR A 734 -5.69 19.10 5.19
N ALA A 735 -6.48 18.24 5.82
CA ALA A 735 -7.92 18.43 5.96
C ALA A 735 -8.27 18.45 7.45
N ALA A 736 -9.21 19.31 7.83
CA ALA A 736 -9.81 19.31 9.16
C ALA A 736 -11.33 19.21 8.98
N THR A 737 -11.89 18.09 9.43
CA THR A 737 -13.30 17.74 9.28
C THR A 737 -13.96 17.78 10.65
N GLY A 738 -14.98 18.62 10.81
CA GLY A 738 -15.79 18.70 12.03
C GLY A 738 -17.12 17.98 11.83
N ARG A 739 -17.45 17.09 12.77
CA ARG A 739 -18.70 16.30 12.76
C ARG A 739 -19.48 16.47 14.07
N THR A 740 -20.76 16.15 14.01
CA THR A 740 -21.59 15.94 15.21
C THR A 740 -21.90 14.45 15.34
N ILE A 741 -21.44 13.84 16.42
CA ILE A 741 -21.76 12.46 16.79
C ILE A 741 -22.98 12.49 17.73
N ASP A 742 -24.05 11.77 17.39
CA ASP A 742 -25.24 11.64 18.22
C ASP A 742 -24.98 10.70 19.40
N LEU A 743 -24.78 11.28 20.58
CA LEU A 743 -24.53 10.55 21.82
C LEU A 743 -25.69 9.59 22.20
N ASN A 744 -26.90 9.82 21.71
CA ASN A 744 -28.03 8.89 21.91
C ASN A 744 -27.78 7.53 21.25
N TYR A 745 -26.94 7.46 20.20
CA TYR A 745 -26.52 6.18 19.62
C TYR A 745 -25.82 5.28 20.64
N TYR A 746 -25.05 5.87 21.56
CA TYR A 746 -24.31 5.18 22.62
C TYR A 746 -25.10 5.00 23.93
N SER A 747 -26.42 5.29 23.93
CA SER A 747 -27.31 4.92 25.04
C SER A 747 -27.58 3.40 25.12
N ASP A 748 -27.31 2.66 24.05
CA ASP A 748 -27.27 1.19 24.04
C ASP A 748 -25.90 0.71 24.54
N GLU A 749 -25.88 -0.03 25.65
CA GLU A 749 -24.67 -0.60 26.26
C GLU A 749 -23.81 -1.42 25.27
N LYS A 750 -24.43 -2.09 24.28
CA LYS A 750 -23.68 -2.85 23.26
C LYS A 750 -22.95 -1.94 22.29
N LYS A 751 -23.51 -0.77 21.99
CA LYS A 751 -22.90 0.24 21.12
C LYS A 751 -21.80 0.98 21.86
N ALA A 752 -22.03 1.38 23.12
CA ALA A 752 -21.00 1.97 23.97
C ALA A 752 -19.83 1.01 24.24
N GLY A 753 -20.13 -0.29 24.44
CA GLY A 753 -19.13 -1.33 24.67
C GLY A 753 -18.09 -1.48 23.54
N LYS A 754 -18.41 -1.08 22.29
CA LYS A 754 -17.44 -1.02 21.19
C LYS A 754 -16.29 -0.04 21.43
N LEU A 755 -16.57 1.07 22.12
CA LEU A 755 -15.61 2.13 22.42
C LEU A 755 -14.81 1.86 23.70
N ASN A 756 -15.22 0.88 24.50
CA ASN A 756 -14.65 0.59 25.83
C ASN A 756 -14.62 1.84 26.74
N MET A 757 -15.68 2.65 26.67
CA MET A 757 -15.90 3.87 27.44
C MET A 757 -17.35 3.96 27.90
N SER A 758 -17.59 4.61 29.04
CA SER A 758 -18.95 4.95 29.50
C SER A 758 -19.52 6.14 28.72
N LEU A 759 -20.86 6.27 28.72
CA LEU A 759 -21.53 7.41 28.08
C LEU A 759 -21.09 8.76 28.67
N GLU A 760 -20.79 8.81 29.97
CA GLU A 760 -20.29 10.01 30.65
C GLU A 760 -18.89 10.41 30.16
N GLU A 761 -18.00 9.44 29.92
CA GLU A 761 -16.67 9.68 29.35
C GLU A 761 -16.74 10.11 27.87
N ILE A 762 -17.64 9.52 27.09
CA ILE A 762 -17.89 9.89 25.69
C ILE A 762 -18.47 11.32 25.61
N GLU A 763 -19.43 11.67 26.46
CA GLU A 763 -19.98 13.03 26.54
C GLU A 763 -18.90 14.03 27.02
N ALA A 764 -18.06 13.64 27.99
CA ALA A 764 -16.98 14.47 28.49
C ALA A 764 -15.90 14.74 27.45
N SER A 765 -15.56 13.78 26.58
CA SER A 765 -14.50 13.97 25.60
C SER A 765 -14.85 15.00 24.52
N GLY A 766 -16.14 15.10 24.15
CA GLY A 766 -16.67 16.11 23.24
C GLY A 766 -16.89 17.51 23.83
N LYS A 767 -16.69 17.71 25.14
CA LYS A 767 -16.89 19.03 25.78
C LYS A 767 -15.74 19.98 25.45
N LEU A 768 -16.10 21.14 24.91
CA LEU A 768 -15.16 22.20 24.60
C LEU A 768 -14.56 22.78 25.90
N PRO A 769 -13.22 22.88 26.00
CA PRO A 769 -12.56 23.42 27.19
C PRO A 769 -12.81 24.93 27.33
N ALA A 770 -12.68 25.47 28.54
CA ALA A 770 -12.94 26.89 28.79
C ALA A 770 -12.07 27.84 27.91
N ARG A 771 -10.85 27.41 27.55
CA ARG A 771 -9.94 28.14 26.64
C ARG A 771 -10.47 28.26 25.20
N ALA A 772 -11.43 27.43 24.79
CA ALA A 772 -12.01 27.48 23.46
C ALA A 772 -12.64 28.86 23.14
N ARG A 773 -13.13 29.56 24.19
CA ARG A 773 -13.71 30.90 24.11
C ARG A 773 -12.74 32.00 23.68
N ASN A 774 -11.45 31.71 23.63
CA ASN A 774 -10.43 32.62 23.09
C ASN A 774 -10.33 32.54 21.55
N PHE A 775 -10.99 31.57 20.92
CA PHE A 775 -10.96 31.34 19.48
C PHE A 775 -12.28 31.77 18.84
N SER A 776 -12.16 32.73 17.93
CA SER A 776 -13.27 33.26 17.15
C SER A 776 -12.89 33.38 15.68
N TYR A 777 -13.85 33.11 14.80
CA TYR A 777 -13.77 33.35 13.37
C TYR A 777 -15.12 33.90 12.88
N GLY A 778 -15.09 34.92 12.03
CA GLY A 778 -16.30 35.61 11.58
C GLY A 778 -17.12 36.17 12.74
N VAL A 779 -18.35 35.69 12.91
CA VAL A 779 -19.24 36.05 14.02
C VAL A 779 -19.32 34.96 15.10
N THR A 780 -18.59 33.86 14.91
CA THR A 780 -18.61 32.69 15.80
C THR A 780 -17.46 32.78 16.81
N THR A 781 -17.80 32.67 18.10
CA THR A 781 -16.84 32.38 19.19
C THR A 781 -17.11 30.96 19.68
N LEU A 782 -16.08 30.14 19.87
CA LEU A 782 -16.24 28.73 20.21
C LEU A 782 -16.54 28.53 21.71
N GLY A 783 -17.53 27.70 22.04
CA GLY A 783 -17.91 27.42 23.44
C GLY A 783 -18.69 28.56 24.13
N VAL A 784 -19.34 29.42 23.33
CA VAL A 784 -20.30 30.48 23.71
C VAL A 784 -21.60 30.24 22.95
#